data_AF-A0AA36DS37-F1
#
_entry.id   AF-A0AA36DS37-F1
#
_cell.length_a   1.000
_cell.length_b   1.000
_cell.length_c   1.000
_cell.angle_alpha   90.00
_cell.angle_beta   90.00
_cell.angle_gamma   90.00
#
_symmetry.space_group_name_H-M   'P 1'
#
loop_
_entity.id
_entity.type
_entity.pdbx_description
1 polymer ?
#
loop_
_entity_poly.entity_id
_entity_poly.type
_entity_poly.pdbx_seq_one_letter_code
_entity_poly.pdbx_strand_id
1 'polypeptide(L)'
;MAAIAERLANQVIVTDDNPRGEDGDVIVADILAGFQNADAVTVQRSRARAIGLAVKRAGAGDIILIAGKGHEPYQEVNGVRHDFDDTERTLLSLIAHWAGGEIHGDDVAIDAVSNDTRSLGPGSLYVALRGERFDGHDFATDAQARGASALLVERLLPIELPQVLVADSELALAKIATGMQRDRETEVFAITGSNGKTSVKSLLLSILQQVAQHAHKVVYANPGNRNNEIGLPLAVIDAPEDADYAVYEMGAGKPGDIAYLTDIARPRYALVNNIAPAHLERMGSLLGVAVTKGAIYAALPADGVAVINVDDAYGRWFEQHFIGTPARCRVLRYGLEHTADITARDIRAGAQGSQFTLVSPMGEARVVLGLPGRHNVSNALAAASLALAAGVDLALIAAGLAEAQPVPGRQIAHQLRNGAVLVDDSYNANPGSLAAAIDALAAAPEEGWLVLGDMRELGPDAETLHAQAGLRARASGLKRLYALGPLSAAAAAAFGDGGRHFTTHDALSQALKDELHAGVRCLVKGSRGSAMDTIVKALLAQGEESPHVTFRAILAALTALFLSLWLGPAMIRKLAQFKGGQPIRKDGPQTHFSKAGTPTMGGSLILLTITLSVLMWADLRNRYVWLVLAVMLCFGAIGWYDDWIKIVRRDPNGLKSRWKYLLQSIFGLAAGLFLFYTADVPAALTFYIPMFKSVALPLAGIGFVAIAYFWIVGFSNAVNLTDGLDGLAIMPTVLVACALGVFAYASGNVVFANYLQIPQIPGAGELVIICAAIAGAGLGFLWFNTYPAMVFMGDIGALALGAVLGTIAVITRQELVLVIMGGVFVIETLSVMIQVASFKLTGKRVFRMAPIHHHFELKGWPEPRVIVRFWIISVVLVLIGLATLKVR
;
A
#
# COMPACT_ATOMS: atom_id res chain seq x y z
N MET A 1 48.77 3.09 4.98
CA MET A 1 47.30 3.13 5.00
C MET A 1 46.80 4.50 4.55
N ALA A 2 47.24 5.58 5.20
CA ALA A 2 46.98 6.96 4.81
C ALA A 2 47.14 7.25 3.30
N ALA A 3 48.32 7.00 2.72
CA ALA A 3 48.55 7.18 1.27
C ALA A 3 47.61 6.37 0.34
N ILE A 4 47.06 5.25 0.81
CA ILE A 4 46.08 4.47 0.04
C ILE A 4 44.69 5.10 0.15
N ALA A 5 44.30 5.50 1.36
CA ALA A 5 43.04 6.19 1.63
C ALA A 5 42.98 7.52 0.85
N GLU A 6 44.06 8.31 0.88
CA GLU A 6 44.18 9.57 0.12
C GLU A 6 44.01 9.38 -1.39
N ARG A 7 44.53 8.28 -1.93
CA ARG A 7 44.50 8.01 -3.38
C ARG A 7 43.16 7.46 -3.85
N LEU A 8 42.44 6.73 -3.00
CA LEU A 8 41.27 5.93 -3.41
C LEU A 8 39.94 6.42 -2.85
N ALA A 9 39.94 7.16 -1.75
CA ALA A 9 38.72 7.69 -1.14
C ALA A 9 38.53 9.18 -1.49
N ASN A 10 37.29 9.57 -1.74
CA ASN A 10 36.94 10.97 -2.01
C ASN A 10 36.96 11.82 -0.73
N GLN A 11 36.71 11.20 0.42
CA GLN A 11 36.81 11.82 1.74
C GLN A 11 37.41 10.81 2.73
N VAL A 12 38.19 11.31 3.69
CA VAL A 12 38.77 10.48 4.74
C VAL A 12 38.49 11.12 6.09
N ILE A 13 37.99 10.30 7.01
CA ILE A 13 37.81 10.66 8.42
C ILE A 13 38.71 9.74 9.24
N VAL A 14 39.62 10.30 10.01
CA VAL A 14 40.49 9.56 10.93
C VAL A 14 39.92 9.63 12.34
N THR A 15 39.82 8.48 13.00
CA THR A 15 39.27 8.32 14.34
C THR A 15 40.19 7.50 15.23
N ASP A 16 39.88 7.45 16.51
CA ASP A 16 40.56 6.61 17.49
C ASP A 16 39.78 5.29 17.63
N ASP A 17 40.35 4.20 17.12
CA ASP A 17 39.75 2.86 17.19
C ASP A 17 40.58 1.94 18.07
N ASN A 18 40.12 1.76 19.31
CA ASN A 18 40.64 0.76 20.24
C ASN A 18 42.17 0.82 20.40
N PRO A 19 42.72 1.94 20.91
CA PRO A 19 44.17 2.17 21.03
C PRO A 19 44.85 1.24 22.05
N ARG A 20 44.07 0.49 22.85
CA ARG A 20 44.55 -0.50 23.83
C ARG A 20 45.48 0.13 24.85
N GLY A 21 46.77 -0.20 24.82
CA GLY A 21 47.78 0.35 25.72
C GLY A 21 48.59 1.50 25.12
N GLU A 22 48.29 1.89 23.88
CA GLU A 22 49.00 2.93 23.14
C GLU A 22 48.27 4.28 23.27
N ASP A 23 48.99 5.37 23.01
CA ASP A 23 48.42 6.72 23.05
C ASP A 23 47.70 7.02 21.72
N GLY A 24 46.38 7.17 21.77
CA GLY A 24 45.54 7.47 20.60
C GLY A 24 45.90 8.78 19.90
N ASP A 25 46.49 9.75 20.60
CA ASP A 25 46.97 10.99 19.98
C ASP A 25 48.19 10.74 19.11
N VAL A 26 49.10 9.86 19.55
CA VAL A 26 50.28 9.45 18.78
C VAL A 26 49.87 8.64 17.55
N ILE A 27 48.94 7.69 17.71
CA ILE A 27 48.44 6.86 16.59
C ILE A 27 47.83 7.73 15.49
N VAL A 28 46.98 8.68 15.85
CA VAL A 28 46.37 9.58 14.85
C VAL A 28 47.41 10.51 14.23
N ALA A 29 48.37 11.01 15.01
CA ALA A 29 49.46 11.82 14.46
C ALA A 29 50.30 11.03 13.44
N ASP A 30 50.61 9.76 13.72
CA ASP A 30 51.34 8.87 12.82
C ASP A 30 50.54 8.55 11.54
N ILE A 31 49.22 8.37 11.66
CA ILE A 31 48.34 8.20 10.50
C ILE A 31 48.32 9.48 9.65
N LEU A 32 48.18 10.65 10.28
CA LEU A 32 48.17 11.95 9.61
C LEU A 32 49.49 12.24 8.89
N ALA A 33 50.63 11.88 9.48
CA ALA A 33 51.95 12.02 8.86
C ALA A 33 52.11 11.20 7.56
N GLY A 34 51.26 10.20 7.35
CA GLY A 34 51.22 9.39 6.14
C GLY A 34 50.39 9.96 4.98
N PHE A 35 49.70 11.10 5.16
CA PHE A 35 48.99 11.83 4.11
C PHE A 35 49.89 12.91 3.51
N GLN A 36 49.80 13.14 2.19
CA GLN A 36 50.50 14.25 1.55
C GLN A 36 49.80 15.59 1.80
N ASN A 37 48.48 15.59 1.94
CA ASN A 37 47.67 16.76 2.30
C ASN A 37 46.82 16.49 3.56
N ALA A 38 47.45 16.57 4.73
CA ALA A 38 46.79 16.33 6.00
C ALA A 38 45.63 17.31 6.30
N ASP A 39 45.67 18.54 5.77
CA ASP A 39 44.63 19.56 5.99
C ASP A 39 43.29 19.20 5.32
N ALA A 40 43.31 18.28 4.35
CA ALA A 40 42.10 17.79 3.67
C ALA A 40 41.42 16.62 4.42
N VAL A 41 42.03 16.10 5.48
CA VAL A 41 41.52 14.95 6.25
C VAL A 41 40.77 15.44 7.48
N THR A 42 39.55 14.94 7.70
CA THR A 42 38.79 15.28 8.91
C THR A 42 39.24 14.36 10.07
N VAL A 43 39.57 14.93 11.22
CA VAL A 43 39.90 14.15 12.42
C VAL A 43 38.71 14.20 13.39
N GLN A 44 38.19 13.03 13.78
CA GLN A 44 37.13 12.89 14.77
C GLN A 44 37.47 11.76 15.73
N ARG A 45 37.88 12.11 16.96
CA ARG A 45 38.39 11.17 17.97
C ARG A 45 37.38 10.14 18.41
N SER A 46 36.12 10.52 18.53
CA SER A 46 35.06 9.58 18.90
C SER A 46 34.68 8.73 17.69
N ARG A 47 34.84 7.40 17.81
CA ARG A 47 34.46 6.45 16.77
C ARG A 47 32.97 6.56 16.39
N ALA A 48 32.07 6.65 17.38
CA ALA A 48 30.64 6.92 17.13
C ALA A 48 30.42 8.20 16.31
N ARG A 49 31.03 9.32 16.70
CA ARG A 49 30.87 10.59 15.97
C ARG A 49 31.52 10.55 14.58
N ALA A 50 32.60 9.78 14.40
CA ALA A 50 33.25 9.63 13.10
C ALA A 50 32.37 8.83 12.14
N ILE A 51 31.74 7.76 12.61
CA ILE A 51 30.77 6.96 11.85
C ILE A 51 29.55 7.83 11.51
N GLY A 52 28.95 8.51 12.50
CA GLY A 52 27.81 9.40 12.26
C GLY A 52 28.12 10.51 11.26
N LEU A 53 29.32 11.11 11.32
CA LEU A 53 29.75 12.12 10.35
C LEU A 53 29.95 11.55 8.94
N ALA A 54 30.47 10.32 8.82
CA ALA A 54 30.63 9.64 7.54
C ALA A 54 29.27 9.35 6.90
N VAL A 55 28.30 8.87 7.69
CA VAL A 55 26.91 8.61 7.25
C VAL A 55 26.24 9.91 6.81
N LYS A 56 26.31 10.96 7.63
CA LYS A 56 25.71 12.27 7.31
C LYS A 56 26.26 12.91 6.04
N ARG A 57 27.53 12.66 5.70
CA ARG A 57 28.18 13.22 4.51
C ARG A 57 27.99 12.38 3.25
N ALA A 58 27.50 11.14 3.37
CA ALA A 58 27.32 10.24 2.24
C ALA A 58 25.98 10.49 1.53
N GLY A 59 26.00 10.53 0.21
CA GLY A 59 24.82 10.57 -0.65
C GLY A 59 24.35 9.18 -1.10
N ALA A 60 23.24 9.14 -1.84
CA ALA A 60 22.71 7.91 -2.41
C ALA A 60 23.70 7.31 -3.43
N GLY A 61 24.15 6.07 -3.17
CA GLY A 61 25.11 5.36 -4.02
C GLY A 61 26.57 5.47 -3.57
N ASP A 62 26.86 6.29 -2.55
CA ASP A 62 28.19 6.36 -1.95
C ASP A 62 28.48 5.09 -1.13
N ILE A 63 29.75 4.71 -1.07
CA ILE A 63 30.22 3.56 -0.30
C ILE A 63 30.99 4.10 0.90
N ILE A 64 30.46 3.88 2.09
CA ILE A 64 31.17 4.14 3.35
C ILE A 64 31.92 2.88 3.73
N LEU A 65 33.24 2.98 3.84
CA LEU A 65 34.09 1.93 4.38
C LEU A 65 34.48 2.28 5.82
N ILE A 66 33.91 1.57 6.78
CA ILE A 66 34.36 1.64 8.18
C ILE A 66 35.48 0.62 8.35
N ALA A 67 36.72 1.09 8.36
CA ALA A 67 37.90 0.25 8.55
C ALA A 67 38.31 0.25 10.03
N GLY A 68 38.41 -0.95 10.61
CA GLY A 68 38.65 -1.13 12.04
C GLY A 68 38.27 -2.54 12.46
N LYS A 69 38.31 -2.83 13.76
CA LYS A 69 38.12 -4.21 14.20
C LYS A 69 36.68 -4.71 14.03
N GLY A 70 35.65 -3.84 14.12
CA GLY A 70 34.26 -4.05 13.64
C GLY A 70 33.45 -5.23 14.19
N HIS A 71 34.09 -6.23 14.80
CA HIS A 71 33.48 -7.41 15.41
C HIS A 71 33.59 -7.39 16.94
N GLU A 72 34.22 -6.36 17.52
CA GLU A 72 34.37 -6.24 18.96
C GLU A 72 33.29 -5.31 19.52
N PRO A 73 32.50 -5.75 20.51
CA PRO A 73 31.51 -4.92 21.18
C PRO A 73 32.16 -4.06 22.30
N TYR A 74 33.44 -3.68 22.16
CA TYR A 74 34.15 -2.86 23.14
C TYR A 74 35.28 -2.03 22.52
N GLN A 75 35.65 -0.92 23.19
CA GLN A 75 36.87 -0.15 22.97
C GLN A 75 37.80 -0.25 24.20
N GLU A 76 39.08 -0.51 24.00
CA GLU A 76 40.09 -0.52 25.05
C GLU A 76 40.96 0.74 24.94
N VAL A 77 41.05 1.53 26.03
CA VAL A 77 41.87 2.74 26.11
C VAL A 77 42.69 2.69 27.39
N ASN A 78 44.01 2.82 27.28
CA ASN A 78 44.98 2.62 28.37
C ASN A 78 44.75 1.33 29.18
N GLY A 79 44.40 0.24 28.50
CA GLY A 79 44.13 -1.06 29.12
C GLY A 79 42.78 -1.18 29.84
N VAL A 80 41.91 -0.16 29.75
CA VAL A 80 40.53 -0.19 30.28
C VAL A 80 39.56 -0.45 29.14
N ARG A 81 38.68 -1.45 29.29
CA ARG A 81 37.64 -1.76 28.31
C ARG A 81 36.36 -1.00 28.61
N HIS A 82 35.79 -0.40 27.57
CA HIS A 82 34.51 0.30 27.54
C HIS A 82 33.59 -0.40 26.56
N ASP A 83 32.35 -0.68 26.93
CA ASP A 83 31.37 -1.27 26.02
C ASP A 83 31.08 -0.32 24.86
N PHE A 84 31.14 -0.84 23.63
CA PHE A 84 30.98 -0.05 22.40
C PHE A 84 30.75 -0.97 21.21
N ASP A 85 29.59 -0.87 20.55
CA ASP A 85 29.27 -1.60 19.32
C ASP A 85 29.06 -0.59 18.17
N ASP A 86 29.56 -0.90 16.97
CA ASP A 86 29.35 -0.07 15.77
C ASP A 86 27.87 -0.07 15.34
N THR A 87 27.01 -0.92 15.92
CA THR A 87 25.55 -0.91 15.80
C THR A 87 24.89 -0.25 17.01
N GLU A 88 24.39 0.98 16.86
CA GLU A 88 23.65 1.66 17.93
C GLU A 88 22.29 0.97 18.13
N ARG A 89 22.04 0.44 19.34
CA ARG A 89 20.76 -0.15 19.73
C ARG A 89 20.30 0.47 21.05
N THR A 90 19.02 0.86 21.12
CA THR A 90 18.45 1.41 22.35
C THR A 90 18.29 0.29 23.38
N LEU A 91 19.01 0.36 24.50
CA LEU A 91 18.87 -0.62 25.58
C LEU A 91 17.60 -0.38 26.41
N LEU A 92 17.05 -1.46 26.97
CA LEU A 92 15.88 -1.41 27.84
C LEU A 92 16.14 -0.51 29.06
N SER A 93 17.36 -0.46 29.56
CA SER A 93 17.76 0.41 30.67
C SER A 93 17.67 1.89 30.38
N LEU A 94 17.99 2.31 29.16
CA LEU A 94 17.80 3.70 28.75
C LEU A 94 16.30 4.05 28.66
N ILE A 95 15.49 3.14 28.13
CA ILE A 95 14.03 3.32 28.08
C ILE A 95 13.44 3.39 29.48
N ALA A 96 13.86 2.51 30.39
CA ALA A 96 13.42 2.52 31.78
C ALA A 96 13.80 3.83 32.49
N HIS A 97 15.01 4.34 32.23
CA HIS A 97 15.45 5.64 32.74
C HIS A 97 14.52 6.79 32.28
N TRP A 98 14.21 6.87 30.99
CA TRP A 98 13.27 7.89 30.48
C TRP A 98 11.86 7.69 31.03
N ALA A 99 11.36 6.45 31.07
CA ALA A 99 10.05 6.12 31.61
C ALA A 99 9.91 6.48 33.10
N GLY A 100 11.04 6.53 33.84
CA GLY A 100 11.06 6.58 35.29
C GLY A 100 10.57 5.28 35.91
N GLY A 101 10.89 4.15 35.28
CA GLY A 101 10.49 2.80 35.67
C GLY A 101 11.65 1.94 36.19
N GLU A 102 11.31 0.83 36.82
CA GLU A 102 12.26 -0.17 37.32
C GLU A 102 12.33 -1.37 36.37
N ILE A 103 13.54 -1.86 36.07
CA ILE A 103 13.73 -3.03 35.21
C ILE A 103 13.69 -4.30 36.06
N HIS A 104 12.93 -5.29 35.59
CA HIS A 104 12.91 -6.64 36.11
C HIS A 104 13.25 -7.62 34.98
N GLY A 105 14.42 -8.25 35.06
CA GLY A 105 14.95 -9.15 34.01
C GLY A 105 16.22 -8.60 33.36
N ASP A 106 16.58 -9.19 32.22
CA ASP A 106 17.80 -8.83 31.49
C ASP A 106 17.69 -7.48 30.77
N ASP A 107 18.79 -6.74 30.68
CA ASP A 107 18.88 -5.55 29.85
C ASP A 107 19.05 -5.97 28.38
N VAL A 108 18.03 -5.73 27.57
CA VAL A 108 17.94 -6.18 26.18
C VAL A 108 17.87 -5.00 25.23
N ALA A 109 18.35 -5.20 24.01
CA ALA A 109 18.17 -4.22 22.94
C ALA A 109 16.71 -4.15 22.48
N ILE A 110 16.23 -2.93 22.23
CA ILE A 110 14.91 -2.60 21.75
C ILE A 110 15.02 -1.87 20.41
N ASP A 111 14.41 -2.44 19.39
CA ASP A 111 14.45 -1.94 18.00
C ASP A 111 13.21 -1.10 17.66
N ALA A 112 12.09 -1.31 18.37
CA ALA A 112 10.83 -0.60 18.14
C ALA A 112 9.95 -0.59 19.39
N VAL A 113 9.01 0.37 19.48
CA VAL A 113 8.03 0.46 20.56
C VAL A 113 6.62 0.35 19.97
N SER A 114 5.77 -0.52 20.51
CA SER A 114 4.40 -0.71 20.03
C SER A 114 3.43 -0.96 21.19
N ASN A 115 2.21 -0.45 21.07
CA ASN A 115 1.10 -0.73 22.00
C ASN A 115 0.05 -1.68 21.42
N ASP A 116 0.27 -2.22 20.21
CA ASP A 116 -0.66 -3.12 19.52
C ASP A 116 0.04 -4.44 19.18
N THR A 117 -0.47 -5.55 19.73
CA THR A 117 0.07 -6.89 19.47
C THR A 117 -0.08 -7.30 18.01
N ARG A 118 -1.03 -6.73 17.27
CA ARG A 118 -1.25 -7.08 15.86
C ARG A 118 -0.14 -6.57 14.93
N SER A 119 0.57 -5.51 15.31
CA SER A 119 1.66 -4.90 14.54
C SER A 119 3.05 -5.11 15.16
N LEU A 120 3.14 -5.93 16.21
CA LEU A 120 4.37 -6.22 16.93
C LEU A 120 5.32 -7.10 16.09
N GLY A 121 6.61 -6.74 16.08
CA GLY A 121 7.68 -7.52 15.45
C GLY A 121 8.74 -7.98 16.46
N PRO A 122 9.64 -8.91 16.06
CA PRO A 122 10.81 -9.26 16.87
C PRO A 122 11.62 -8.02 17.24
N GLY A 123 12.16 -7.96 18.46
CA GLY A 123 12.98 -6.82 18.92
C GLY A 123 12.17 -5.68 19.55
N SER A 124 10.84 -5.78 19.61
CA SER A 124 10.00 -4.67 20.06
C SER A 124 9.77 -4.66 21.58
N LEU A 125 9.63 -3.47 22.15
CA LEU A 125 9.02 -3.22 23.45
C LEU A 125 7.50 -3.12 23.31
N TYR A 126 6.77 -3.99 24.01
CA TYR A 126 5.31 -3.89 24.10
C TYR A 126 4.88 -2.97 25.24
N VAL A 127 4.07 -1.95 24.93
CA VAL A 127 3.54 -1.00 25.92
C VAL A 127 2.10 -1.40 26.28
N ALA A 128 1.92 -1.88 27.51
CA ALA A 128 0.63 -2.35 28.00
C ALA A 128 -0.23 -1.18 28.52
N LEU A 129 -0.92 -0.50 27.60
CA LEU A 129 -1.82 0.62 27.95
C LEU A 129 -3.18 0.15 28.47
N ARG A 130 -3.73 0.85 29.46
CA ARG A 130 -5.11 0.64 29.95
C ARG A 130 -6.07 1.65 29.33
N GLY A 131 -7.16 1.17 28.74
CA GLY A 131 -8.26 1.99 28.23
C GLY A 131 -9.56 1.78 29.01
N GLU A 132 -10.62 2.52 28.65
CA GLU A 132 -11.94 2.39 29.31
C GLU A 132 -12.59 1.00 29.13
N ARG A 133 -12.24 0.29 28.05
CA ARG A 133 -12.89 -0.98 27.64
C ARG A 133 -11.92 -2.15 27.49
N PHE A 134 -10.63 -1.92 27.68
CA PHE A 134 -9.59 -2.94 27.50
C PHE A 134 -8.40 -2.67 28.41
N ASP A 135 -7.69 -3.73 28.80
CA ASP A 135 -6.45 -3.64 29.56
C ASP A 135 -5.33 -4.30 28.75
N GLY A 136 -4.33 -3.52 28.32
CA GLY A 136 -3.20 -3.99 27.51
C GLY A 136 -2.41 -5.12 28.17
N HIS A 137 -2.43 -5.19 29.51
CA HIS A 137 -1.74 -6.24 30.26
C HIS A 137 -2.26 -7.63 29.94
N ASP A 138 -3.54 -7.75 29.56
CA ASP A 138 -4.18 -9.03 29.24
C ASP A 138 -3.66 -9.62 27.91
N PHE A 139 -2.95 -8.82 27.10
CA PHE A 139 -2.39 -9.23 25.81
C PHE A 139 -0.88 -9.53 25.85
N ALA A 140 -0.26 -9.48 27.03
CA ALA A 140 1.19 -9.66 27.15
C ALA A 140 1.69 -11.05 26.68
N THR A 141 0.87 -12.10 26.83
CA THR A 141 1.18 -13.43 26.28
C THR A 141 1.18 -13.44 24.74
N ASP A 142 0.27 -12.69 24.10
CA ASP A 142 0.25 -12.53 22.64
C ASP A 142 1.46 -11.70 22.17
N ALA A 143 1.86 -10.68 22.94
CA ALA A 143 3.09 -9.93 22.68
C ALA A 143 4.34 -10.83 22.72
N GLN A 144 4.47 -11.70 23.73
CA GLN A 144 5.56 -12.69 23.82
C GLN A 144 5.53 -13.66 22.64
N ALA A 145 4.37 -14.21 22.31
CA ALA A 145 4.21 -15.14 21.18
C ALA A 145 4.60 -14.53 19.83
N ARG A 146 4.56 -13.20 19.71
CA ARG A 146 4.92 -12.44 18.51
C ARG A 146 6.34 -11.90 18.52
N GLY A 147 7.12 -12.23 19.56
CA GLY A 147 8.55 -11.92 19.63
C GLY A 147 8.87 -10.57 20.27
N ALA A 148 7.99 -10.02 21.14
CA ALA A 148 8.37 -8.89 21.98
C ALA A 148 9.64 -9.24 22.78
N SER A 149 10.59 -8.31 22.84
CA SER A 149 11.85 -8.46 23.58
C SER A 149 11.71 -8.02 25.03
N ALA A 150 10.80 -7.09 25.31
CA ALA A 150 10.47 -6.64 26.66
C ALA A 150 9.03 -6.10 26.71
N LEU A 151 8.54 -5.87 27.93
CA LEU A 151 7.22 -5.27 28.18
C LEU A 151 7.36 -4.01 29.07
N LEU A 152 6.56 -2.98 28.81
CA LEU A 152 6.36 -1.84 29.72
C LEU A 152 4.98 -1.99 30.36
N VAL A 153 4.95 -2.12 31.68
CA VAL A 153 3.77 -2.58 32.43
C VAL A 153 3.57 -1.78 33.72
N GLU A 154 2.33 -1.70 34.18
CA GLU A 154 1.94 -1.08 35.47
C GLU A 154 1.95 -2.09 36.64
N ARG A 155 2.07 -3.38 36.33
CA ARG A 155 2.20 -4.46 37.30
C ARG A 155 3.03 -5.59 36.70
N LEU A 156 3.82 -6.26 37.52
CA LEU A 156 4.57 -7.43 37.08
C LEU A 156 3.64 -8.55 36.62
N LEU A 157 3.94 -9.12 35.46
CA LEU A 157 3.21 -10.21 34.85
C LEU A 157 4.02 -11.50 34.94
N PRO A 158 3.39 -12.68 35.07
CA PRO A 158 4.07 -13.96 35.12
C PRO A 158 4.50 -14.41 33.71
N ILE A 159 5.37 -13.62 33.07
CA ILE A 159 5.86 -13.82 31.71
C ILE A 159 7.39 -13.79 31.73
N GLU A 160 8.01 -14.74 31.02
CA GLU A 160 9.47 -14.86 30.86
C GLU A 160 10.00 -13.87 29.81
N LEU A 161 9.77 -12.58 30.04
CA LEU A 161 10.38 -11.47 29.31
C LEU A 161 10.81 -10.40 30.31
N PRO A 162 11.87 -9.62 30.02
CA PRO A 162 12.19 -8.41 30.75
C PRO A 162 11.01 -7.44 30.81
N GLN A 163 10.79 -6.82 31.97
CA GLN A 163 9.68 -5.92 32.23
C GLN A 163 10.18 -4.59 32.80
N VAL A 164 9.70 -3.48 32.26
CA VAL A 164 9.84 -2.14 32.84
C VAL A 164 8.56 -1.84 33.60
N LEU A 165 8.66 -1.86 34.93
CA LEU A 165 7.56 -1.56 35.84
C LEU A 165 7.46 -0.04 36.03
N VAL A 166 6.30 0.53 35.71
CA VAL A 166 6.00 1.97 35.85
C VAL A 166 4.70 2.16 36.66
N ALA A 167 4.47 3.37 37.15
CA ALA A 167 3.22 3.69 37.83
C ALA A 167 2.04 3.92 36.85
N ASP A 168 2.33 4.45 35.66
CA ASP A 168 1.36 4.79 34.62
C ASP A 168 2.02 4.60 33.25
N SER A 169 1.45 3.71 32.44
CA SER A 169 2.01 3.33 31.14
C SER A 169 1.86 4.42 30.06
N GLU A 170 0.80 5.22 30.10
CA GLU A 170 0.57 6.33 29.17
C GLU A 170 1.57 7.46 29.42
N LEU A 171 1.75 7.84 30.70
CA LEU A 171 2.72 8.85 31.09
C LEU A 171 4.15 8.38 30.84
N ALA A 172 4.46 7.11 31.10
CA ALA A 172 5.76 6.53 30.80
C ALA A 172 6.08 6.60 29.31
N LEU A 173 5.11 6.26 28.45
CA LEU A 173 5.25 6.37 26.99
C LEU A 173 5.55 7.80 26.54
N ALA A 174 4.86 8.79 27.11
CA ALA A 174 5.13 10.20 26.85
C ALA A 174 6.54 10.62 27.30
N LYS A 175 7.00 10.17 28.46
CA LYS A 175 8.36 10.48 28.94
C LYS A 175 9.45 9.84 28.07
N ILE A 176 9.23 8.61 27.59
CA ILE A 176 10.13 7.96 26.62
C ILE A 176 10.25 8.82 25.36
N ALA A 177 9.12 9.19 24.76
CA ALA A 177 9.10 10.07 23.59
C ALA A 177 9.77 11.43 23.85
N THR A 178 9.55 12.01 25.03
CA THR A 178 10.19 13.27 25.44
C THR A 178 11.70 13.13 25.54
N GLY A 179 12.19 12.05 26.16
CA GLY A 179 13.62 11.74 26.29
C GLY A 179 14.28 11.63 24.92
N MET A 180 13.67 10.84 24.02
CA MET A 180 14.17 10.68 22.65
C MET A 180 14.14 12.00 21.86
N GLN A 181 13.08 12.79 21.99
CA GLN A 181 12.97 14.05 21.25
C GLN A 181 13.97 15.10 21.73
N ARG A 182 14.26 15.14 23.04
CA ARG A 182 15.20 16.10 23.63
C ARG A 182 16.61 15.94 23.07
N ASP A 183 17.00 14.72 22.77
CA ASP A 183 18.36 14.39 22.35
C ASP A 183 18.54 14.57 20.82
N ARG A 184 17.50 15.00 20.09
CA ARG A 184 17.53 15.28 18.64
C ARG A 184 17.76 16.76 18.34
N GLU A 185 18.47 17.04 17.24
CA GLU A 185 18.62 18.39 16.67
C GLU A 185 17.44 18.82 15.78
N THR A 186 16.39 18.00 15.69
CA THR A 186 15.22 18.21 14.81
C THR A 186 14.50 19.53 15.11
N GLU A 187 14.22 20.31 14.06
CA GLU A 187 13.35 21.47 14.15
C GLU A 187 11.87 21.05 14.10
N VAL A 188 11.14 21.34 15.17
CA VAL A 188 9.75 20.91 15.34
C VAL A 188 8.74 21.99 14.93
N PHE A 189 7.84 21.62 14.01
CA PHE A 189 6.64 22.37 13.66
C PHE A 189 5.43 21.77 14.39
N ALA A 190 4.72 22.57 15.19
CA ALA A 190 3.48 22.13 15.84
C ALA A 190 2.26 22.85 15.27
N ILE A 191 1.24 22.06 14.92
CA ILE A 191 0.00 22.56 14.31
C ILE A 191 -1.19 22.11 15.15
N THR A 192 -1.96 23.06 15.65
CA THR A 192 -3.29 22.81 16.21
C THR A 192 -4.36 23.70 15.58
N GLY A 193 -5.59 23.56 16.04
CA GLY A 193 -6.76 24.26 15.51
C GLY A 193 -8.03 23.43 15.66
N SER A 194 -9.18 24.08 15.55
CA SER A 194 -10.46 23.37 15.45
C SER A 194 -10.58 22.67 14.10
N ASN A 195 -10.26 23.39 13.01
CA ASN A 195 -10.34 22.89 11.63
C ASN A 195 -9.01 23.00 10.88
N GLY A 196 -8.85 22.18 9.83
CA GLY A 196 -7.75 22.30 8.85
C GLY A 196 -6.37 21.79 9.27
N LYS A 197 -6.19 21.30 10.52
CA LYS A 197 -4.89 20.79 11.02
C LYS A 197 -4.18 19.83 10.05
N THR A 198 -4.87 18.75 9.67
CA THR A 198 -4.32 17.75 8.75
C THR A 198 -4.03 18.32 7.37
N SER A 199 -4.89 19.22 6.87
CA SER A 199 -4.67 19.89 5.58
C SER A 199 -3.42 20.77 5.62
N VAL A 200 -3.23 21.57 6.67
CA VAL A 200 -2.03 22.40 6.85
C VAL A 200 -0.78 21.53 7.02
N LYS A 201 -0.86 20.44 7.81
CA LYS A 201 0.24 19.47 7.93
C LYS A 201 0.64 18.90 6.57
N SER A 202 -0.33 18.44 5.78
CA SER A 202 -0.07 17.85 4.45
C SER A 202 0.52 18.87 3.48
N LEU A 203 0.02 20.11 3.48
CA LEU A 203 0.57 21.20 2.66
C LEU A 203 1.99 21.57 3.08
N LEU A 204 2.25 21.68 4.38
CA LEU A 204 3.59 21.94 4.91
C LEU A 204 4.54 20.80 4.60
N LEU A 205 4.11 19.55 4.74
CA LEU A 205 4.91 18.38 4.38
C LEU A 205 5.27 18.40 2.89
N SER A 206 4.33 18.74 2.01
CA SER A 206 4.60 18.89 0.57
C SER A 206 5.66 19.96 0.28
N ILE A 207 5.63 21.08 1.01
CA ILE A 207 6.66 22.12 0.94
C ILE A 207 8.01 21.60 1.45
N LEU A 208 8.05 20.99 2.63
CA LEU A 208 9.29 20.52 3.23
C LEU A 208 9.90 19.35 2.44
N GLN A 209 9.10 18.55 1.73
CA GLN A 209 9.59 17.52 0.81
C GLN A 209 10.36 18.12 -0.37
N GLN A 210 9.97 19.31 -0.87
CA GLN A 210 10.79 20.04 -1.84
C GLN A 210 12.14 20.42 -1.25
N VAL A 211 12.17 20.86 0.01
CA VAL A 211 13.42 21.17 0.72
C VAL A 211 14.28 19.91 0.88
N ALA A 212 13.68 18.78 1.24
CA ALA A 212 14.37 17.49 1.36
C ALA A 212 15.09 17.10 0.07
N GLN A 213 14.44 17.28 -1.08
CA GLN A 213 15.00 16.98 -2.39
C GLN A 213 16.13 17.93 -2.80
N HIS A 214 16.03 19.23 -2.45
CA HIS A 214 17.00 20.24 -2.89
C HIS A 214 18.20 20.40 -1.94
N ALA A 215 18.00 20.17 -0.64
CA ALA A 215 18.98 20.44 0.41
C ALA A 215 19.41 19.17 1.18
N HIS A 216 19.04 17.98 0.68
CA HIS A 216 19.35 16.68 1.30
C HIS A 216 18.92 16.59 2.77
N LYS A 217 17.76 17.15 3.11
CA LYS A 217 17.18 17.11 4.45
C LYS A 217 16.24 15.94 4.66
N VAL A 218 16.12 15.46 5.89
CA VAL A 218 15.16 14.44 6.29
C VAL A 218 13.94 15.10 6.93
N VAL A 219 12.76 14.75 6.44
CA VAL A 219 11.48 15.35 6.88
C VAL A 219 10.55 14.26 7.37
N TYR A 220 10.02 14.46 8.56
CA TYR A 220 9.03 13.59 9.19
C TYR A 220 7.72 14.35 9.47
N ALA A 221 6.60 13.64 9.43
CA ALA A 221 5.32 14.14 9.93
C ALA A 221 4.51 13.02 10.57
N ASN A 222 3.77 13.31 11.64
CA ASN A 222 3.01 12.28 12.32
C ASN A 222 1.95 11.62 11.41
N PRO A 223 1.89 10.28 11.34
CA PRO A 223 1.03 9.58 10.40
C PRO A 223 -0.44 9.67 10.82
N GLY A 224 -1.32 9.87 9.82
CA GLY A 224 -2.76 9.92 10.02
C GLY A 224 -3.17 10.94 11.08
N ASN A 225 -3.83 10.46 12.13
CA ASN A 225 -4.30 11.24 13.28
C ASN A 225 -3.67 10.81 14.60
N ARG A 226 -2.41 10.38 14.58
CA ARG A 226 -1.60 10.15 15.78
C ARG A 226 -1.24 11.48 16.45
N ASN A 227 -2.25 12.14 17.04
CA ASN A 227 -2.20 13.52 17.50
C ASN A 227 -2.76 13.72 18.92
N ASN A 228 -3.01 12.65 19.67
CA ASN A 228 -3.51 12.65 21.05
C ASN A 228 -2.45 12.12 22.04
N GLU A 229 -2.84 11.88 23.30
CA GLU A 229 -1.90 11.56 24.39
C GLU A 229 -1.08 10.29 24.18
N ILE A 230 -1.60 9.35 23.37
CA ILE A 230 -0.94 8.09 23.00
C ILE A 230 -0.30 8.19 21.62
N GLY A 231 -1.04 8.75 20.66
CA GLY A 231 -0.63 8.77 19.25
C GLY A 231 0.59 9.64 19.01
N LEU A 232 0.66 10.83 19.61
CA LEU A 232 1.82 11.71 19.42
C LEU A 232 3.11 11.10 19.96
N PRO A 233 3.19 10.56 21.20
CA PRO A 233 4.40 9.89 21.67
C PRO A 233 4.90 8.80 20.72
N LEU A 234 3.99 7.95 20.22
CA LEU A 234 4.37 6.90 19.25
C LEU A 234 4.90 7.50 17.95
N ALA A 235 4.31 8.59 17.46
CA ALA A 235 4.81 9.29 16.28
C ALA A 235 6.19 9.95 16.51
N VAL A 236 6.45 10.42 17.73
CA VAL A 236 7.77 10.96 18.10
C VAL A 236 8.81 9.83 18.14
N ILE A 237 8.48 8.70 18.76
CA ILE A 237 9.36 7.52 18.81
C ILE A 237 9.65 7.00 17.39
N ASP A 238 8.64 6.90 16.54
CA ASP A 238 8.76 6.44 15.14
C ASP A 238 9.52 7.43 14.21
N ALA A 239 9.76 8.67 14.65
CA ALA A 239 10.45 9.63 13.81
C ALA A 239 11.93 9.23 13.63
N PRO A 240 12.50 9.34 12.40
CA PRO A 240 13.91 9.07 12.17
C PRO A 240 14.82 9.91 13.08
N GLU A 241 15.90 9.31 13.57
CA GLU A 241 16.87 10.00 14.44
C GLU A 241 17.58 11.15 13.73
N ASP A 242 17.77 11.03 12.42
CA ASP A 242 18.40 12.03 11.55
C ASP A 242 17.41 13.04 10.96
N ALA A 243 16.16 13.08 11.43
CA ALA A 243 15.18 14.04 10.95
C ALA A 243 15.61 15.48 11.21
N ASP A 244 15.81 16.28 10.15
CA ASP A 244 16.03 17.72 10.26
C ASP A 244 14.75 18.46 10.65
N TYR A 245 13.62 18.00 10.11
CA TYR A 245 12.31 18.62 10.34
C TYR A 245 11.27 17.59 10.77
N ALA A 246 10.50 17.91 11.81
CA ALA A 246 9.35 17.12 12.22
C ALA A 246 8.07 17.97 12.31
N VAL A 247 7.02 17.55 11.62
CA VAL A 247 5.71 18.21 11.65
C VAL A 247 4.73 17.41 12.49
N TYR A 248 4.36 17.96 13.64
CA TYR A 248 3.42 17.35 14.57
C TYR A 248 2.08 18.08 14.54
N GLU A 249 1.06 17.42 14.00
CA GLU A 249 -0.33 17.77 14.28
C GLU A 249 -0.67 17.41 15.73
N MET A 250 -1.21 18.36 16.49
CA MET A 250 -1.60 18.22 17.89
C MET A 250 -3.11 18.44 18.07
N GLY A 251 -3.81 17.37 18.47
CA GLY A 251 -5.23 17.34 18.76
C GLY A 251 -5.53 17.84 20.18
N ALA A 252 -6.73 18.36 20.38
CA ALA A 252 -7.20 18.76 21.71
C ALA A 252 -8.66 18.36 21.85
N GLY A 253 -8.95 17.48 22.80
CA GLY A 253 -10.29 17.01 23.17
C GLY A 253 -10.73 17.47 24.56
N LYS A 254 -9.80 17.82 25.45
CA LYS A 254 -10.06 18.38 26.80
C LYS A 254 -9.02 19.45 27.17
N PRO A 255 -9.29 20.28 28.19
CA PRO A 255 -8.31 21.24 28.71
C PRO A 255 -7.00 20.56 29.12
N GLY A 256 -5.86 21.18 28.81
CA GLY A 256 -4.53 20.67 29.13
C GLY A 256 -3.87 19.83 28.03
N ASP A 257 -4.62 19.28 27.07
CA ASP A 257 -4.08 18.36 26.05
C ASP A 257 -2.91 18.95 25.27
N ILE A 258 -3.04 20.18 24.77
CA ILE A 258 -1.97 20.78 23.97
C ILE A 258 -0.72 21.06 24.79
N ALA A 259 -0.87 21.47 26.06
CA ALA A 259 0.28 21.66 26.95
C ALA A 259 1.03 20.33 27.12
N TYR A 260 0.30 19.24 27.40
CA TYR A 260 0.86 17.90 27.49
C TYR A 260 1.58 17.47 26.21
N LEU A 261 0.96 17.69 25.04
CA LEU A 261 1.56 17.32 23.75
C LEU A 261 2.81 18.14 23.42
N THR A 262 2.83 19.43 23.77
CA THR A 262 4.02 20.27 23.59
C THR A 262 5.13 20.01 24.58
N ASP A 263 4.83 19.44 25.75
CA ASP A 263 5.85 18.99 26.70
C ASP A 263 6.60 17.76 26.14
N ILE A 264 5.93 16.92 25.35
CA ILE A 264 6.55 15.78 24.66
C ILE A 264 7.40 16.25 23.48
N ALA A 265 6.82 17.06 22.59
CA ALA A 265 7.47 17.55 21.38
C ALA A 265 7.43 19.07 21.34
N ARG A 266 8.44 19.68 21.97
CA ARG A 266 8.51 21.14 22.11
C ARG A 266 8.70 21.82 20.75
N PRO A 267 7.80 22.73 20.32
CA PRO A 267 7.89 23.34 19.00
C PRO A 267 8.91 24.49 18.95
N ARG A 268 9.51 24.66 17.78
CA ARG A 268 10.18 25.89 17.37
C ARG A 268 9.27 26.80 16.55
N TYR A 269 8.38 26.21 15.76
CA TYR A 269 7.37 26.92 14.97
C TYR A 269 5.98 26.41 15.38
N ALA A 270 5.08 27.31 15.77
CA ALA A 270 3.75 26.91 16.22
C ALA A 270 2.63 27.69 15.54
N LEU A 271 1.52 26.99 15.29
CA LEU A 271 0.33 27.54 14.66
C LEU A 271 -0.94 27.02 15.34
N VAL A 272 -1.85 27.94 15.68
CA VAL A 272 -3.28 27.67 15.84
C VAL A 272 -4.00 28.10 14.56
N ASN A 273 -4.43 27.15 13.74
CA ASN A 273 -5.00 27.44 12.42
C ASN A 273 -6.33 28.22 12.51
N ASN A 274 -7.19 27.87 13.46
CA ASN A 274 -8.44 28.59 13.78
C ASN A 274 -9.08 28.05 15.08
N ILE A 275 -10.01 28.83 15.62
CA ILE A 275 -10.89 28.48 16.74
C ILE A 275 -12.33 28.44 16.25
N ALA A 276 -12.95 27.27 16.40
CA ALA A 276 -14.35 27.02 16.10
C ALA A 276 -14.95 26.04 17.12
N PRO A 277 -16.30 26.00 17.26
CA PRO A 277 -17.00 25.03 18.09
C PRO A 277 -16.56 23.58 17.79
N ALA A 278 -15.83 22.97 18.72
CA ALA A 278 -15.38 21.58 18.68
C ALA A 278 -15.14 21.09 20.11
N HIS A 279 -15.56 19.86 20.41
CA HIS A 279 -15.44 19.26 21.75
C HIS A 279 -16.05 20.13 22.87
N LEU A 280 -17.12 20.88 22.58
CA LEU A 280 -17.67 21.88 23.52
C LEU A 280 -18.13 21.27 24.84
N GLU A 281 -18.61 20.03 24.80
CA GLU A 281 -19.00 19.28 25.99
C GLU A 281 -17.88 19.19 27.03
N ARG A 282 -16.63 18.98 26.59
CA ARG A 282 -15.45 18.86 27.46
C ARG A 282 -14.73 20.20 27.66
N MET A 283 -14.77 21.08 26.66
CA MET A 283 -14.08 22.38 26.67
C MET A 283 -14.88 23.49 27.35
N GLY A 284 -16.18 23.29 27.56
CA GLY A 284 -17.10 24.22 28.23
C GLY A 284 -17.51 25.44 27.40
N SER A 285 -16.59 26.07 26.68
CA SER A 285 -16.88 27.26 25.85
C SER A 285 -15.88 27.42 24.70
N LEU A 286 -16.20 28.30 23.75
CA LEU A 286 -15.26 28.66 22.68
C LEU A 286 -13.97 29.29 23.22
N LEU A 287 -14.05 30.07 24.31
CA LEU A 287 -12.88 30.59 25.01
C LEU A 287 -12.06 29.45 25.64
N GLY A 288 -12.71 28.42 26.19
CA GLY A 288 -12.03 27.21 26.67
C GLY A 288 -11.27 26.48 25.56
N VAL A 289 -11.84 26.39 24.36
CA VAL A 289 -11.16 25.88 23.16
C VAL A 289 -9.95 26.74 22.82
N ALA A 290 -10.09 28.06 22.83
CA ALA A 290 -9.00 29.00 22.55
C ALA A 290 -7.87 28.90 23.58
N VAL A 291 -8.17 28.93 24.88
CA VAL A 291 -7.18 28.78 25.96
C VAL A 291 -6.40 27.47 25.81
N THR A 292 -7.12 26.36 25.61
CA THR A 292 -6.48 25.04 25.45
C THR A 292 -5.56 25.01 24.24
N LYS A 293 -5.99 25.53 23.09
CA LYS A 293 -5.17 25.52 21.86
C LYS A 293 -4.03 26.54 21.91
N GLY A 294 -4.23 27.67 22.57
CA GLY A 294 -3.23 28.73 22.74
C GLY A 294 -2.01 28.28 23.56
N ALA A 295 -2.12 27.23 24.36
CA ALA A 295 -1.00 26.59 25.05
C ALA A 295 0.15 26.20 24.09
N ILE A 296 -0.15 25.96 22.80
CA ILE A 296 0.87 25.69 21.78
C ILE A 296 1.88 26.83 21.65
N TYR A 297 1.40 28.07 21.78
CA TYR A 297 2.27 29.23 21.75
C TYR A 297 3.08 29.28 23.03
N ALA A 298 2.47 29.07 24.20
CA ALA A 298 3.16 29.12 25.51
C ALA A 298 4.44 28.26 25.53
N ALA A 299 4.43 27.12 24.85
CA ALA A 299 5.56 26.19 24.77
C ALA A 299 6.75 26.70 23.93
N LEU A 300 6.54 27.70 23.06
CA LEU A 300 7.60 28.23 22.18
C LEU A 300 8.78 28.78 23.00
N PRO A 301 10.03 28.50 22.59
CA PRO A 301 11.21 29.16 23.15
C PRO A 301 11.27 30.64 22.71
N ALA A 302 12.19 31.41 23.29
CA ALA A 302 12.32 32.85 23.01
C ALA A 302 12.73 33.15 21.55
N ASP A 303 13.49 32.24 20.93
CA ASP A 303 13.89 32.29 19.52
C ASP A 303 12.91 31.56 18.59
N GLY A 304 11.80 31.05 19.12
CA GLY A 304 10.73 30.42 18.36
C GLY A 304 9.88 31.42 17.57
N VAL A 305 9.02 30.90 16.69
CA VAL A 305 8.10 31.71 15.87
C VAL A 305 6.65 31.28 16.07
N ALA A 306 5.82 32.22 16.49
CA ALA A 306 4.37 32.10 16.53
C ALA A 306 3.78 32.56 15.18
N VAL A 307 3.10 31.64 14.48
CA VAL A 307 2.34 31.96 13.27
C VAL A 307 0.88 32.21 13.65
N ILE A 308 0.39 33.41 13.38
CA ILE A 308 -0.93 33.87 13.82
C ILE A 308 -1.87 34.09 12.63
N ASN A 309 -3.02 33.43 12.67
CA ASN A 309 -4.13 33.72 11.77
C ASN A 309 -4.85 35.00 12.23
N VAL A 310 -4.70 36.10 11.50
CA VAL A 310 -5.34 37.38 11.87
C VAL A 310 -6.81 37.47 11.47
N ASP A 311 -7.28 36.56 10.61
CA ASP A 311 -8.70 36.46 10.27
C ASP A 311 -9.50 35.67 11.31
N ASP A 312 -8.81 34.95 12.20
CA ASP A 312 -9.46 34.30 13.33
C ASP A 312 -9.81 35.31 14.41
N ALA A 313 -11.02 35.21 14.99
CA ALA A 313 -11.48 36.11 16.05
C ALA A 313 -10.57 36.10 17.28
N TYR A 314 -9.83 35.01 17.52
CA TYR A 314 -8.87 34.89 18.62
C TYR A 314 -7.42 35.23 18.22
N GLY A 315 -7.13 35.59 16.96
CA GLY A 315 -5.77 35.89 16.49
C GLY A 315 -5.06 36.94 17.36
N ARG A 316 -5.67 38.12 17.51
CA ARG A 316 -5.14 39.18 18.41
C ARG A 316 -5.18 38.78 19.89
N TRP A 317 -6.17 37.99 20.27
CA TRP A 317 -6.30 37.52 21.65
C TRP A 317 -5.12 36.63 22.04
N PHE A 318 -4.65 35.75 21.13
CA PHE A 318 -3.45 34.93 21.35
C PHE A 318 -2.19 35.77 21.51
N GLU A 319 -2.01 36.81 20.68
CA GLU A 319 -0.87 37.71 20.83
C GLU A 319 -0.86 38.38 22.21
N GLN A 320 -2.00 38.86 22.68
CA GLN A 320 -2.12 39.51 23.99
C GLN A 320 -1.89 38.55 25.17
N HIS A 321 -2.45 37.34 25.12
CA HIS A 321 -2.51 36.44 26.27
C HIS A 321 -1.37 35.43 26.34
N PHE A 322 -0.77 35.05 25.20
CA PHE A 322 0.28 34.03 25.15
C PHE A 322 1.63 34.57 24.68
N ILE A 323 1.69 35.69 23.96
CA ILE A 323 2.94 36.24 23.42
C ILE A 323 3.39 37.47 24.21
N GLY A 324 2.45 38.33 24.59
CA GLY A 324 2.67 39.50 25.45
C GLY A 324 3.25 40.72 24.73
N THR A 325 3.41 41.81 25.47
CA THR A 325 4.09 43.05 25.02
C THR A 325 5.13 43.46 26.07
N PRO A 326 6.44 43.48 25.75
CA PRO A 326 7.03 43.11 24.45
C PRO A 326 6.85 41.62 24.14
N ALA A 327 6.82 41.29 22.84
CA ALA A 327 6.62 39.91 22.40
C ALA A 327 7.78 39.01 22.87
N ARG A 328 7.47 37.89 23.53
CA ARG A 328 8.49 36.95 24.03
C ARG A 328 9.16 36.10 22.95
N CYS A 329 8.59 36.06 21.75
CA CYS A 329 9.08 35.32 20.60
C CYS A 329 8.71 36.05 19.30
N ARG A 330 9.24 35.62 18.16
CA ARG A 330 8.94 36.24 16.87
C ARG A 330 7.51 35.92 16.45
N VAL A 331 6.79 36.90 15.89
CA VAL A 331 5.41 36.73 15.42
C VAL A 331 5.36 36.93 13.90
N LEU A 332 4.68 36.04 13.20
CA LEU A 332 4.42 36.12 11.77
C LEU A 332 2.91 35.98 11.52
N ARG A 333 2.29 36.99 10.92
CA ARG A 333 0.84 37.06 10.73
C ARG A 333 0.46 36.67 9.33
N TYR A 334 -0.58 35.85 9.18
CA TYR A 334 -1.18 35.54 7.88
C TYR A 334 -2.69 35.77 7.88
N GLY A 335 -3.21 36.17 6.73
CA GLY A 335 -4.64 36.46 6.55
C GLY A 335 -5.00 36.74 5.10
N LEU A 336 -6.26 36.48 4.77
CA LEU A 336 -6.93 36.81 3.51
C LEU A 336 -7.78 38.08 3.62
N GLU A 337 -8.29 38.40 4.81
CA GLU A 337 -9.27 39.49 5.00
C GLU A 337 -8.65 40.69 5.72
N HIS A 338 -7.85 40.43 6.75
CA HIS A 338 -7.20 41.46 7.55
C HIS A 338 -5.74 41.66 7.11
N THR A 339 -5.20 42.85 7.43
CA THR A 339 -3.79 43.17 7.17
C THR A 339 -2.87 42.19 7.89
N ALA A 340 -2.00 41.53 7.13
CA ALA A 340 -1.10 40.49 7.59
C ALA A 340 0.27 40.62 6.89
N ASP A 341 1.30 40.00 7.47
CA ASP A 341 2.62 39.92 6.84
C ASP A 341 2.57 39.04 5.58
N ILE A 342 1.74 37.99 5.63
CA ILE A 342 1.57 37.00 4.57
C ILE A 342 0.11 36.97 4.12
N THR A 343 -0.13 37.16 2.82
CA THR A 343 -1.49 37.21 2.26
C THR A 343 -1.54 36.64 0.84
N ALA A 344 -2.74 36.56 0.26
CA ALA A 344 -2.97 36.14 -1.12
C ALA A 344 -3.70 37.23 -1.92
N ARG A 345 -3.22 37.53 -3.12
CA ARG A 345 -3.87 38.42 -4.10
C ARG A 345 -4.31 37.64 -5.33
N ASP A 346 -5.18 38.25 -6.14
CA ASP A 346 -5.65 37.71 -7.42
C ASP A 346 -6.23 36.28 -7.34
N ILE A 347 -6.95 35.99 -6.26
CA ILE A 347 -7.48 34.65 -5.98
C ILE A 347 -8.54 34.27 -7.02
N ARG A 348 -8.24 33.23 -7.80
CA ARG A 348 -9.15 32.57 -8.74
C ARG A 348 -9.40 31.15 -8.25
N ALA A 349 -10.48 30.96 -7.49
CA ALA A 349 -10.92 29.64 -7.05
C ALA A 349 -11.78 28.97 -8.13
N GLY A 350 -11.51 27.70 -8.41
CA GLY A 350 -12.28 26.87 -9.33
C GLY A 350 -12.56 25.47 -8.75
N ALA A 351 -13.34 24.67 -9.47
CA ALA A 351 -13.73 23.33 -9.02
C ALA A 351 -12.55 22.33 -8.96
N GLN A 352 -11.49 22.58 -9.73
CA GLN A 352 -10.30 21.71 -9.84
C GLN A 352 -9.10 22.22 -9.04
N GLY A 353 -9.21 23.39 -8.38
CA GLY A 353 -8.08 24.03 -7.71
C GLY A 353 -8.22 25.55 -7.60
N SER A 354 -7.24 26.20 -6.99
CA SER A 354 -7.18 27.65 -6.79
C SER A 354 -5.87 28.22 -7.33
N GLN A 355 -5.91 29.39 -7.97
CA GLN A 355 -4.71 30.14 -8.37
C GLN A 355 -4.67 31.46 -7.61
N PHE A 356 -3.51 31.86 -7.11
CA PHE A 356 -3.33 33.12 -6.40
C PHE A 356 -1.86 33.56 -6.37
N THR A 357 -1.61 34.82 -6.06
CA THR A 357 -0.27 35.35 -5.79
C THR A 357 -0.06 35.37 -4.28
N LEU A 358 0.87 34.55 -3.78
CA LEU A 358 1.35 34.59 -2.40
C LEU A 358 2.22 35.83 -2.22
N VAL A 359 1.89 36.67 -1.25
CA VAL A 359 2.63 37.90 -0.91
C VAL A 359 3.20 37.73 0.49
N SER A 360 4.50 38.00 0.65
CA SER A 360 5.21 37.87 1.92
C SER A 360 6.28 38.97 2.08
N PRO A 361 6.89 39.12 3.28
CA PRO A 361 8.00 40.06 3.47
C PRO A 361 9.25 39.71 2.64
N MET A 362 9.36 38.46 2.15
CA MET A 362 10.50 37.99 1.34
C MET A 362 10.27 38.14 -0.17
N GLY A 363 9.09 38.59 -0.59
CA GLY A 363 8.70 38.73 -2.00
C GLY A 363 7.35 38.11 -2.31
N GLU A 364 7.06 38.01 -3.61
CA GLU A 364 5.81 37.46 -4.14
C GLU A 364 6.07 36.21 -4.99
N ALA A 365 5.16 35.24 -4.93
CA ALA A 365 5.23 34.03 -5.74
C ALA A 365 3.85 33.63 -6.26
N ARG A 366 3.77 33.20 -7.53
CA ARG A 366 2.53 32.69 -8.12
C ARG A 366 2.32 31.23 -7.71
N VAL A 367 1.15 30.94 -7.14
CA VAL A 367 0.78 29.60 -6.65
C VAL A 367 -0.38 29.05 -7.47
N VAL A 368 -0.27 27.78 -7.87
CA VAL A 368 -1.35 26.98 -8.43
C VAL A 368 -1.60 25.84 -7.44
N LEU A 369 -2.70 25.90 -6.70
CA LEU A 369 -3.04 24.91 -5.68
C LEU A 369 -4.06 23.92 -6.26
N GLY A 370 -3.73 22.64 -6.31
CA GLY A 370 -4.62 21.56 -6.79
C GLY A 370 -5.81 21.26 -5.86
N LEU A 371 -6.09 22.13 -4.89
CA LEU A 371 -7.17 21.99 -3.90
C LEU A 371 -8.23 23.08 -4.10
N PRO A 372 -9.52 22.73 -4.25
CA PRO A 372 -10.58 23.71 -4.44
C PRO A 372 -10.94 24.41 -3.13
N GLY A 373 -11.49 25.62 -3.25
CA GLY A 373 -12.11 26.36 -2.13
C GLY A 373 -11.18 27.33 -1.40
N ARG A 374 -11.77 28.46 -0.98
CA ARG A 374 -11.06 29.57 -0.30
C ARG A 374 -10.41 29.16 1.03
N HIS A 375 -11.01 28.22 1.76
CA HIS A 375 -10.41 27.70 2.99
C HIS A 375 -9.09 26.96 2.74
N ASN A 376 -8.90 26.33 1.58
CA ASN A 376 -7.63 25.70 1.22
C ASN A 376 -6.57 26.73 0.83
N VAL A 377 -6.95 27.88 0.28
CA VAL A 377 -6.02 29.02 0.11
C VAL A 377 -5.55 29.52 1.49
N SER A 378 -6.45 29.67 2.46
CA SER A 378 -6.07 30.03 3.83
C SER A 378 -5.16 28.98 4.48
N ASN A 379 -5.46 27.68 4.34
CA ASN A 379 -4.58 26.60 4.82
C ASN A 379 -3.20 26.62 4.12
N ALA A 380 -3.15 26.98 2.82
CA ALA A 380 -1.91 27.13 2.08
C ALA A 380 -1.08 28.32 2.59
N LEU A 381 -1.71 29.45 2.93
CA LEU A 381 -1.04 30.56 3.62
C LEU A 381 -0.50 30.14 4.98
N ALA A 382 -1.26 29.36 5.75
CA ALA A 382 -0.82 28.86 7.04
C ALA A 382 0.43 27.96 6.92
N ALA A 383 0.44 27.04 5.97
CA ALA A 383 1.59 26.17 5.67
C ALA A 383 2.79 26.97 5.14
N ALA A 384 2.56 27.90 4.21
CA ALA A 384 3.59 28.80 3.69
C ALA A 384 4.21 29.66 4.80
N SER A 385 3.40 30.11 5.76
CA SER A 385 3.88 30.92 6.89
C SER A 385 4.77 30.12 7.84
N LEU A 386 4.44 28.86 8.12
CA LEU A 386 5.32 27.96 8.87
C LEU A 386 6.63 27.72 8.11
N ALA A 387 6.59 27.47 6.80
CA ALA A 387 7.78 27.28 5.98
C ALA A 387 8.67 28.54 5.91
N LEU A 388 8.08 29.72 5.73
CA LEU A 388 8.79 31.01 5.76
C LEU A 388 9.41 31.30 7.13
N ALA A 389 8.74 30.91 8.22
CA ALA A 389 9.29 31.03 9.56
C ALA A 389 10.58 30.21 9.73
N ALA A 390 10.67 29.05 9.06
CA ALA A 390 11.86 28.21 9.00
C ALA A 390 12.87 28.62 7.91
N GLY A 391 12.66 29.74 7.24
CA GLY A 391 13.58 30.28 6.22
C GLY A 391 13.53 29.55 4.88
N VAL A 392 12.45 28.84 4.56
CA VAL A 392 12.27 28.18 3.26
C VAL A 392 12.03 29.22 2.15
N ASP A 393 12.71 29.05 1.02
CA ASP A 393 12.59 29.93 -0.14
C ASP A 393 11.18 29.91 -0.78
N LEU A 394 10.72 31.08 -1.23
CA LEU A 394 9.39 31.25 -1.83
C LEU A 394 9.15 30.37 -3.06
N ALA A 395 10.17 30.08 -3.86
CA ALA A 395 10.04 29.22 -5.03
C ALA A 395 9.75 27.77 -4.62
N LEU A 396 10.43 27.27 -3.58
CA LEU A 396 10.18 25.92 -3.04
C LEU A 396 8.80 25.82 -2.40
N ILE A 397 8.34 26.89 -1.72
CA ILE A 397 6.98 26.97 -1.18
C ILE A 397 5.95 26.88 -2.30
N ALA A 398 6.11 27.67 -3.37
CA ALA A 398 5.19 27.65 -4.50
C ALA A 398 5.16 26.30 -5.21
N ALA A 399 6.33 25.66 -5.40
CA ALA A 399 6.44 24.32 -5.97
C ALA A 399 5.75 23.26 -5.09
N GLY A 400 6.03 23.26 -3.78
CA GLY A 400 5.44 22.30 -2.85
C GLY A 400 3.93 22.43 -2.72
N LEU A 401 3.39 23.65 -2.76
CA LEU A 401 1.94 23.88 -2.80
C LEU A 401 1.32 23.40 -4.12
N ALA A 402 2.05 23.43 -5.23
CA ALA A 402 1.57 22.97 -6.53
C ALA A 402 1.48 21.45 -6.64
N GLU A 403 2.35 20.72 -5.95
CA GLU A 403 2.35 19.24 -5.93
C GLU A 403 1.46 18.63 -4.84
N ALA A 404 0.88 19.48 -3.97
CA ALA A 404 0.09 19.04 -2.84
C ALA A 404 -1.08 18.16 -3.25
N GLN A 405 -1.13 16.96 -2.67
CA GLN A 405 -2.20 16.00 -2.91
C GLN A 405 -3.38 16.23 -1.95
N PRO A 406 -4.62 15.98 -2.40
CA PRO A 406 -5.78 16.02 -1.51
C PRO A 406 -5.69 14.92 -0.45
N VAL A 407 -6.16 15.24 0.75
CA VAL A 407 -6.23 14.28 1.86
C VAL A 407 -7.52 13.47 1.73
N PRO A 408 -7.47 12.11 1.75
CA PRO A 408 -8.66 11.27 1.71
C PRO A 408 -9.74 11.70 2.71
N GLY A 409 -11.00 11.76 2.26
CA GLY A 409 -12.11 12.21 3.10
C GLY A 409 -12.18 13.72 3.34
N ARG A 410 -11.41 14.56 2.63
CA ARG A 410 -11.41 16.02 2.75
C ARG A 410 -11.60 16.72 1.40
N GLN A 411 -12.85 16.94 1.01
CA GLN A 411 -13.25 17.70 -0.19
C GLN A 411 -12.74 17.10 -1.52
N ILE A 412 -12.71 15.77 -1.64
CA ILE A 412 -12.30 15.09 -2.88
C ILE A 412 -13.50 14.94 -3.80
N ALA A 413 -13.43 15.48 -5.01
CA ALA A 413 -14.46 15.30 -6.02
C ALA A 413 -14.19 14.03 -6.86
N HIS A 414 -15.19 13.16 -6.97
CA HIS A 414 -15.20 11.98 -7.81
C HIS A 414 -16.32 12.10 -8.84
N GLN A 415 -16.02 11.79 -10.10
CA GLN A 415 -17.06 11.70 -11.12
C GLN A 415 -17.66 10.30 -11.13
N LEU A 416 -18.96 10.20 -10.86
CA LEU A 416 -19.71 8.95 -10.89
C LEU A 416 -20.11 8.59 -12.33
N ARG A 417 -20.36 7.29 -12.60
CA ARG A 417 -20.74 6.79 -13.94
C ARG A 417 -22.05 7.37 -14.47
N ASN A 418 -22.97 7.74 -13.58
CA ASN A 418 -24.23 8.42 -13.92
C ASN A 418 -24.04 9.92 -14.23
N GLY A 419 -22.81 10.44 -14.20
CA GLY A 419 -22.48 11.83 -14.48
C GLY A 419 -22.59 12.78 -13.28
N ALA A 420 -22.97 12.28 -12.11
CA ALA A 420 -22.97 13.08 -10.87
C ALA A 420 -21.54 13.31 -10.36
N VAL A 421 -21.33 14.40 -9.61
CA VAL A 421 -20.08 14.69 -8.91
C VAL A 421 -20.28 14.36 -7.43
N LEU A 422 -19.58 13.36 -6.92
CA LEU A 422 -19.54 13.01 -5.50
C LEU A 422 -18.38 13.74 -4.81
N VAL A 423 -18.66 14.55 -3.80
CA VAL A 423 -17.65 15.22 -2.98
C VAL A 423 -17.51 14.47 -1.66
N ASP A 424 -16.38 13.78 -1.50
CA ASP A 424 -16.00 13.09 -0.27
C ASP A 424 -15.39 14.09 0.73
N ASP A 425 -16.17 14.45 1.74
CA ASP A 425 -15.76 15.22 2.92
C ASP A 425 -16.13 14.46 4.21
N SER A 426 -16.06 13.12 4.14
CA SER A 426 -16.60 12.18 5.12
C SER A 426 -15.74 11.97 6.37
N TYR A 427 -14.55 12.57 6.42
CA TYR A 427 -13.57 12.30 7.47
C TYR A 427 -14.03 12.75 8.88
N ASN A 428 -14.52 13.99 9.00
CA ASN A 428 -15.05 14.51 10.24
C ASN A 428 -15.97 15.73 9.98
N ALA A 429 -16.81 16.07 10.97
CA ALA A 429 -17.73 17.19 10.88
C ALA A 429 -17.92 17.89 12.23
N ASN A 430 -18.00 19.21 12.17
CA ASN A 430 -18.45 20.12 13.22
C ASN A 430 -19.21 21.29 12.56
N PRO A 431 -19.95 22.12 13.32
CA PRO A 431 -20.79 23.16 12.76
C PRO A 431 -20.05 24.12 11.81
N GLY A 432 -18.83 24.54 12.17
CA GLY A 432 -18.04 25.45 11.33
C GLY A 432 -17.58 24.83 10.01
N SER A 433 -17.05 23.60 10.06
CA SER A 433 -16.63 22.88 8.85
C SER A 433 -17.80 22.51 7.93
N LEU A 434 -18.97 22.21 8.50
CA LEU A 434 -20.18 21.92 7.74
C LEU A 434 -20.72 23.19 7.06
N ALA A 435 -20.71 24.33 7.75
CA ALA A 435 -21.07 25.62 7.17
C ALA A 435 -20.22 25.96 5.93
N ALA A 436 -18.90 25.82 6.04
CA ALA A 436 -17.99 26.03 4.90
C ALA A 436 -18.23 25.05 3.75
N ALA A 437 -18.56 23.78 4.06
CA ALA A 437 -18.90 22.78 3.06
C ALA A 437 -20.20 23.10 2.32
N ILE A 438 -21.23 23.60 3.04
CA ILE A 438 -22.50 24.06 2.46
C ILE A 438 -22.25 25.24 1.52
N ASP A 439 -21.47 26.24 1.94
CA ASP A 439 -21.18 27.41 1.12
C ASP A 439 -20.43 27.03 -0.17
N ALA A 440 -19.45 26.12 -0.06
CA ALA A 440 -18.70 25.61 -1.21
C ALA A 440 -19.57 24.80 -2.17
N LEU A 441 -20.50 24.00 -1.64
CA LEU A 441 -21.46 23.24 -2.42
C LEU A 441 -22.46 24.16 -3.15
N ALA A 442 -22.93 25.21 -2.49
CA ALA A 442 -23.88 26.18 -3.04
C ALA A 442 -23.25 27.11 -4.10
N ALA A 443 -21.93 27.35 -4.02
CA ALA A 443 -21.21 28.15 -5.01
C ALA A 443 -20.95 27.40 -6.34
N ALA A 444 -21.19 26.09 -6.37
CA ALA A 444 -21.01 25.28 -7.57
C ALA A 444 -22.17 25.49 -8.57
N PRO A 445 -21.92 25.42 -9.90
CA PRO A 445 -22.97 25.57 -10.90
C PRO A 445 -23.95 24.39 -10.96
N GLU A 446 -23.56 23.21 -10.47
CA GLU A 446 -24.39 22.00 -10.41
C GLU A 446 -25.46 22.06 -9.31
N GLU A 447 -26.45 21.17 -9.37
CA GLU A 447 -27.45 21.02 -8.32
C GLU A 447 -26.81 20.46 -7.03
N GLY A 448 -26.80 21.23 -5.95
CA GLY A 448 -26.15 20.85 -4.69
C GLY A 448 -27.01 19.96 -3.77
N TRP A 449 -26.52 18.76 -3.45
CA TRP A 449 -27.12 17.81 -2.50
C TRP A 449 -26.19 17.57 -1.30
N LEU A 450 -26.73 17.59 -0.08
CA LEU A 450 -25.98 17.33 1.14
C LEU A 450 -26.35 15.96 1.72
N VAL A 451 -25.35 15.15 2.05
CA VAL A 451 -25.50 13.90 2.80
C VAL A 451 -24.77 14.05 4.12
N LEU A 452 -25.52 14.11 5.22
CA LEU A 452 -25.03 14.49 6.54
C LEU A 452 -25.22 13.36 7.56
N GLY A 453 -24.13 12.85 8.12
CA GLY A 453 -24.16 12.05 9.34
C GLY A 453 -24.06 12.92 10.60
N ASP A 454 -24.34 12.34 11.77
CA ASP A 454 -24.28 13.07 13.04
C ASP A 454 -22.91 13.74 13.29
N MET A 455 -22.95 14.97 13.79
CA MET A 455 -21.83 15.67 14.43
C MET A 455 -21.86 15.36 15.93
N ARG A 456 -20.76 14.83 16.48
CA ARG A 456 -20.68 14.40 17.88
C ARG A 456 -19.93 15.42 18.76
N GLU A 457 -20.03 15.25 20.08
CA GLU A 457 -19.29 16.03 21.10
C GLU A 457 -19.66 17.53 21.12
N LEU A 458 -20.92 17.83 20.78
CA LEU A 458 -21.49 19.18 20.78
C LEU A 458 -22.19 19.55 22.10
N GLY A 459 -22.36 18.59 23.02
CA GLY A 459 -23.06 18.81 24.29
C GLY A 459 -24.58 18.94 24.12
N PRO A 460 -25.28 19.61 25.04
CA PRO A 460 -26.75 19.65 25.08
C PRO A 460 -27.38 20.34 23.87
N ASP A 461 -26.66 21.26 23.21
CA ASP A 461 -27.15 21.99 22.04
C ASP A 461 -27.00 21.22 20.72
N ALA A 462 -26.58 19.95 20.77
CA ALA A 462 -26.29 19.15 19.58
C ALA A 462 -27.46 19.14 18.58
N GLU A 463 -28.69 18.88 19.05
CA GLU A 463 -29.88 18.82 18.19
C GLU A 463 -30.17 20.18 17.53
N THR A 464 -30.07 21.27 18.29
CA THR A 464 -30.26 22.64 17.80
C THR A 464 -29.23 23.00 16.73
N LEU A 465 -27.96 22.63 16.93
CA LEU A 465 -26.89 22.88 15.96
C LEU A 465 -27.09 22.10 14.65
N HIS A 466 -27.66 20.89 14.69
CA HIS A 466 -28.04 20.15 13.48
C HIS A 466 -29.22 20.80 12.77
N ALA A 467 -30.26 21.23 13.51
CA ALA A 467 -31.39 21.96 12.94
C ALA A 467 -30.93 23.24 12.22
N GLN A 468 -30.02 24.01 12.83
CA GLN A 468 -29.42 25.20 12.21
C GLN A 468 -28.66 24.86 10.93
N ALA A 469 -27.95 23.73 10.87
CA ALA A 469 -27.28 23.29 9.65
C ALA A 469 -28.29 22.97 8.53
N GLY A 470 -29.41 22.34 8.85
CA GLY A 470 -30.52 22.08 7.92
C GLY A 470 -31.13 23.39 7.36
N LEU A 471 -31.40 24.36 8.24
CA LEU A 471 -31.90 25.68 7.83
C LEU A 471 -30.90 26.41 6.91
N ARG A 472 -29.60 26.38 7.25
CA ARG A 472 -28.55 26.99 6.42
C ARG A 472 -28.45 26.33 5.04
N ALA A 473 -28.46 25.01 4.99
CA ALA A 473 -28.45 24.25 3.74
C ALA A 473 -29.60 24.66 2.82
N ARG A 474 -30.82 24.78 3.37
CA ARG A 474 -32.00 25.26 2.64
C ARG A 474 -31.85 26.70 2.19
N ALA A 475 -31.42 27.60 3.08
CA ALA A 475 -31.23 29.01 2.79
C ALA A 475 -30.15 29.27 1.72
N SER A 476 -29.17 28.37 1.62
CA SER A 476 -28.11 28.41 0.61
C SER A 476 -28.54 27.85 -0.76
N GLY A 477 -29.80 27.40 -0.89
CA GLY A 477 -30.38 26.94 -2.15
C GLY A 477 -30.09 25.48 -2.52
N LEU A 478 -29.55 24.68 -1.58
CA LEU A 478 -29.38 23.24 -1.80
C LEU A 478 -30.75 22.58 -2.04
N LYS A 479 -30.79 21.55 -2.88
CA LYS A 479 -32.05 20.92 -3.30
C LYS A 479 -32.45 19.73 -2.42
N ARG A 480 -31.47 19.01 -1.88
CA ARG A 480 -31.72 17.84 -1.05
C ARG A 480 -30.77 17.76 0.13
N LEU A 481 -31.28 17.23 1.25
CA LEU A 481 -30.51 16.87 2.43
C LEU A 481 -30.88 15.45 2.87
N TYR A 482 -29.93 14.52 2.78
CA TYR A 482 -30.06 13.16 3.29
C TYR A 482 -29.32 13.05 4.62
N ALA A 483 -30.02 12.71 5.70
CA ALA A 483 -29.46 12.59 7.04
C ALA A 483 -29.30 11.12 7.47
N LEU A 484 -28.24 10.80 8.20
CA LEU A 484 -27.98 9.49 8.79
C LEU A 484 -27.62 9.61 10.27
N GLY A 485 -28.58 9.27 11.14
CA GLY A 485 -28.40 9.23 12.59
C GLY A 485 -29.36 10.13 13.36
N PRO A 486 -29.50 9.89 14.68
CA PRO A 486 -30.50 10.56 15.51
C PRO A 486 -30.36 12.08 15.59
N LEU A 487 -29.14 12.63 15.58
CA LEU A 487 -28.94 14.08 15.68
C LEU A 487 -29.17 14.77 14.33
N SER A 488 -28.66 14.18 13.24
CA SER A 488 -28.82 14.69 11.88
C SER A 488 -30.27 14.62 11.37
N ALA A 489 -31.14 13.81 12.00
CA ALA A 489 -32.58 13.84 11.78
C ALA A 489 -33.17 15.26 11.96
N ALA A 490 -32.67 16.03 12.95
CA ALA A 490 -33.09 17.41 13.16
C ALA A 490 -32.69 18.33 11.97
N ALA A 491 -31.55 18.05 11.31
CA ALA A 491 -31.14 18.77 10.11
C ALA A 491 -32.08 18.49 8.93
N ALA A 492 -32.45 17.23 8.70
CA ALA A 492 -33.42 16.87 7.66
C ALA A 492 -34.80 17.46 7.91
N ALA A 493 -35.29 17.43 9.15
CA ALA A 493 -36.56 18.03 9.52
C ALA A 493 -36.56 19.56 9.31
N ALA A 494 -35.49 20.25 9.72
CA ALA A 494 -35.38 21.69 9.58
C ALA A 494 -35.16 22.15 8.12
N PHE A 495 -34.55 21.30 7.29
CA PHE A 495 -34.45 21.54 5.84
C PHE A 495 -35.84 21.58 5.17
N GLY A 496 -36.79 20.76 5.63
CA GLY A 496 -38.15 20.71 5.10
C GLY A 496 -38.26 19.89 3.82
N ASP A 497 -38.97 20.41 2.81
CA ASP A 497 -39.14 19.73 1.52
C ASP A 497 -37.77 19.47 0.85
N GLY A 498 -37.47 18.20 0.58
CA GLY A 498 -36.16 17.74 0.09
C GLY A 498 -35.23 17.18 1.19
N GLY A 499 -35.64 17.26 2.46
CA GLY A 499 -34.97 16.63 3.60
C GLY A 499 -35.47 15.20 3.84
N ARG A 500 -34.55 14.23 3.97
CA ARG A 500 -34.87 12.82 4.23
C ARG A 500 -33.94 12.24 5.28
N HIS A 501 -34.47 11.47 6.21
CA HIS A 501 -33.69 10.83 7.27
C HIS A 501 -33.66 9.30 7.10
N PHE A 502 -32.50 8.71 7.36
CA PHE A 502 -32.23 7.27 7.29
C PHE A 502 -31.58 6.81 8.59
N THR A 503 -31.79 5.54 8.94
CA THR A 503 -31.23 4.92 10.15
C THR A 503 -30.06 3.99 9.87
N THR A 504 -29.84 3.60 8.60
CA THR A 504 -28.77 2.68 8.20
C THR A 504 -28.02 3.19 6.96
N HIS A 505 -26.72 2.90 6.91
CA HIS A 505 -25.87 3.24 5.75
C HIS A 505 -26.38 2.59 4.47
N ASP A 506 -26.86 1.34 4.54
CA ASP A 506 -27.36 0.61 3.38
C ASP A 506 -28.58 1.30 2.77
N ALA A 507 -29.59 1.64 3.58
CA ALA A 507 -30.81 2.28 3.09
C ALA A 507 -30.52 3.66 2.48
N LEU A 508 -29.64 4.45 3.11
CA LEU A 508 -29.18 5.72 2.56
C LEU A 508 -28.44 5.52 1.25
N SER A 509 -27.50 4.57 1.19
CA SER A 509 -26.71 4.32 0.00
C SER A 509 -27.59 3.92 -1.18
N GLN A 510 -28.60 3.06 -0.98
CA GLN A 510 -29.52 2.66 -2.04
C GLN A 510 -30.36 3.83 -2.54
N ALA A 511 -30.90 4.67 -1.65
CA ALA A 511 -31.64 5.85 -2.07
C ALA A 511 -30.78 6.82 -2.90
N LEU A 512 -29.51 7.03 -2.51
CA LEU A 512 -28.58 7.86 -3.29
C LEU A 512 -28.25 7.22 -4.64
N LYS A 513 -28.07 5.89 -4.68
CA LYS A 513 -27.80 5.15 -5.92
C LYS A 513 -28.92 5.28 -6.95
N ASP A 514 -30.17 5.28 -6.50
CA ASP A 514 -31.36 5.37 -7.35
C ASP A 514 -31.61 6.80 -7.85
N GLU A 515 -31.24 7.81 -7.06
CA GLU A 515 -31.65 9.20 -7.31
C GLU A 515 -30.55 10.10 -7.88
N LEU A 516 -29.26 9.78 -7.67
CA LEU A 516 -28.17 10.57 -8.22
C LEU A 516 -28.16 10.52 -9.76
N HIS A 517 -28.02 11.68 -10.38
CA HIS A 517 -27.99 11.83 -11.83
C HIS A 517 -26.99 12.89 -12.30
N ALA A 518 -26.74 12.94 -13.60
CA ALA A 518 -25.90 13.97 -14.22
C ALA A 518 -26.39 15.38 -13.85
N GLY A 519 -25.45 16.28 -13.57
CA GLY A 519 -25.75 17.65 -13.15
C GLY A 519 -25.96 17.84 -11.64
N VAL A 520 -25.85 16.78 -10.83
CA VAL A 520 -25.85 16.85 -9.36
C VAL A 520 -24.42 16.88 -8.83
N ARG A 521 -24.16 17.75 -7.85
CA ARG A 521 -23.00 17.68 -6.97
C ARG A 521 -23.46 17.28 -5.57
N CYS A 522 -23.06 16.10 -5.13
CA CYS A 522 -23.47 15.49 -3.88
C CYS A 522 -22.31 15.45 -2.90
N LEU A 523 -22.43 16.12 -1.75
CA LEU A 523 -21.39 16.18 -0.72
C LEU A 523 -21.73 15.27 0.44
N VAL A 524 -20.80 14.37 0.81
CA VAL A 524 -20.94 13.45 1.94
C VAL A 524 -20.07 13.91 3.11
N LYS A 525 -20.67 14.14 4.28
CA LYS A 525 -19.99 14.65 5.47
C LYS A 525 -20.61 14.11 6.76
N GLY A 526 -19.80 13.90 7.80
CA GLY A 526 -20.26 13.50 9.12
C GLY A 526 -19.10 13.38 10.11
N SER A 527 -19.39 13.23 11.40
CA SER A 527 -18.32 12.94 12.36
C SER A 527 -17.70 11.56 12.08
N ARG A 528 -16.46 11.34 12.52
CA ARG A 528 -15.78 10.04 12.34
C ARG A 528 -16.60 8.87 12.89
N GLY A 529 -17.33 9.08 13.97
CA GLY A 529 -18.20 8.07 14.57
C GLY A 529 -19.45 7.71 13.75
N SER A 530 -19.79 8.52 12.74
CA SER A 530 -20.91 8.29 11.82
C SER A 530 -20.51 7.45 10.59
N ALA A 531 -19.21 7.18 10.39
CA ALA A 531 -18.68 6.29 9.35
C ALA A 531 -19.21 6.59 7.93
N MET A 532 -19.30 7.88 7.58
CA MET A 532 -19.85 8.33 6.30
C MET A 532 -18.99 7.96 5.09
N ASP A 533 -17.73 7.57 5.30
CA ASP A 533 -16.85 7.00 4.29
C ASP A 533 -17.43 5.71 3.69
N THR A 534 -18.27 5.01 4.43
CA THR A 534 -19.02 3.84 3.95
C THR A 534 -19.98 4.22 2.82
N ILE A 535 -20.63 5.39 2.90
CA ILE A 535 -21.51 5.88 1.82
C ILE A 535 -20.69 6.21 0.57
N VAL A 536 -19.56 6.88 0.74
CA VAL A 536 -18.64 7.21 -0.36
C VAL A 536 -18.18 5.94 -1.07
N LYS A 537 -17.69 4.95 -0.31
CA LYS A 537 -17.28 3.63 -0.84
C LYS A 537 -18.42 2.95 -1.58
N ALA A 538 -19.63 2.94 -1.02
CA ALA A 538 -20.78 2.29 -1.65
C ALA A 538 -21.20 2.96 -2.98
N LEU A 539 -21.06 4.28 -3.09
CA LEU A 539 -21.35 5.03 -4.32
C LEU A 539 -20.25 4.86 -5.38
N LEU A 540 -18.98 4.82 -4.97
CA LEU A 540 -17.87 4.52 -5.88
C LEU A 540 -17.89 3.07 -6.38
N ALA A 541 -18.35 2.14 -5.54
CA ALA A 541 -18.48 0.72 -5.88
C ALA A 541 -19.59 0.39 -6.90
N GLN A 542 -20.46 1.34 -7.28
CA GLN A 542 -21.48 1.17 -8.34
C GLN A 542 -20.89 0.72 -9.70
N GLY A 543 -19.57 0.63 -9.83
CA GLY A 543 -18.89 0.10 -11.01
C GLY A 543 -18.22 -1.28 -10.90
N GLU A 544 -18.12 -1.90 -9.71
CA GLU A 544 -17.21 -3.05 -9.50
C GLU A 544 -17.78 -4.27 -8.76
N GLU A 545 -18.97 -4.19 -8.17
CA GLU A 545 -19.58 -5.37 -7.54
C GLU A 545 -20.75 -5.91 -8.37
N SER A 546 -20.50 -6.97 -9.14
CA SER A 546 -21.56 -7.94 -9.41
C SER A 546 -21.85 -8.63 -8.07
N PRO A 547 -23.03 -8.48 -7.44
CA PRO A 547 -23.27 -8.79 -6.01
C PRO A 547 -23.00 -10.26 -5.57
N HIS A 548 -22.63 -11.15 -6.49
CA HIS A 548 -22.50 -12.59 -6.27
C HIS A 548 -21.36 -13.23 -7.10
N VAL A 549 -20.19 -12.61 -7.24
CA VAL A 549 -19.04 -13.23 -7.97
C VAL A 549 -18.67 -14.60 -7.39
N THR A 550 -18.57 -14.72 -6.06
CA THR A 550 -18.19 -15.98 -5.38
C THR A 550 -19.21 -17.09 -5.61
N PHE A 551 -20.50 -16.78 -5.50
CA PHE A 551 -21.57 -17.73 -5.77
C PHE A 551 -21.58 -18.19 -7.24
N ARG A 552 -21.47 -17.26 -8.19
CA ARG A 552 -21.38 -17.58 -9.62
C ARG A 552 -20.12 -18.40 -9.94
N ALA A 553 -19.01 -18.15 -9.25
CA ALA A 553 -17.79 -18.95 -9.41
C ALA A 553 -18.01 -20.41 -8.98
N ILE A 554 -18.66 -20.64 -7.83
CA ILE A 554 -19.02 -21.99 -7.37
C ILE A 554 -19.93 -22.68 -8.40
N LEU A 555 -20.97 -21.99 -8.88
CA LEU A 555 -21.86 -22.55 -9.89
C LEU A 555 -21.17 -22.83 -11.22
N ALA A 556 -20.22 -21.98 -11.62
CA ALA A 556 -19.40 -22.21 -12.81
C ALA A 556 -18.50 -23.45 -12.68
N ALA A 557 -17.87 -23.65 -11.52
CA ALA A 557 -17.09 -24.85 -11.25
C ALA A 557 -17.96 -26.11 -11.26
N LEU A 558 -19.10 -26.10 -10.57
CA LEU A 558 -20.02 -27.24 -10.51
C LEU A 558 -20.64 -27.56 -11.88
N THR A 559 -21.00 -26.54 -12.65
CA THR A 559 -21.55 -26.70 -14.00
C THR A 559 -20.50 -27.31 -14.94
N ALA A 560 -19.27 -26.79 -14.92
CA ALA A 560 -18.19 -27.32 -15.75
C ALA A 560 -17.84 -28.77 -15.38
N LEU A 561 -17.78 -29.09 -14.08
CA LEU A 561 -17.55 -30.45 -13.58
C LEU A 561 -18.67 -31.40 -14.01
N PHE A 562 -19.93 -31.01 -13.79
CA PHE A 562 -21.10 -31.80 -14.17
C PHE A 562 -21.12 -32.08 -15.67
N LEU A 563 -20.95 -31.05 -16.50
CA LEU A 563 -20.93 -31.20 -17.96
C LEU A 563 -19.78 -32.10 -18.40
N SER A 564 -18.60 -31.99 -17.78
CA SER A 564 -17.45 -32.86 -18.09
C SER A 564 -17.74 -34.32 -17.78
N LEU A 565 -18.31 -34.63 -16.61
CA LEU A 565 -18.65 -36.00 -16.22
C LEU A 565 -19.81 -36.58 -17.06
N TRP A 566 -20.78 -35.73 -17.44
CA TRP A 566 -21.94 -36.14 -18.22
C TRP A 566 -21.60 -36.37 -19.71
N LEU A 567 -20.87 -35.45 -20.34
CA LEU A 567 -20.49 -35.54 -21.77
C LEU A 567 -19.27 -36.44 -22.00
N GLY A 568 -18.41 -36.61 -20.99
CA GLY A 568 -17.15 -37.35 -21.07
C GLY A 568 -17.30 -38.76 -21.66
N PRO A 569 -18.14 -39.65 -21.12
CA PRO A 569 -18.29 -41.02 -21.61
C PRO A 569 -18.71 -41.09 -23.09
N ALA A 570 -19.62 -40.22 -23.53
CA ALA A 570 -20.07 -40.19 -24.92
C ALA A 570 -18.96 -39.70 -25.86
N MET A 571 -18.22 -38.66 -25.45
CA MET A 571 -17.13 -38.11 -26.22
C MET A 571 -15.96 -39.10 -26.34
N ILE A 572 -15.57 -39.76 -25.23
CA ILE A 572 -14.48 -40.76 -25.22
C ILE A 572 -14.82 -41.92 -26.16
N ARG A 573 -16.05 -42.43 -26.14
CA ARG A 573 -16.50 -43.47 -27.10
C ARG A 573 -16.36 -43.01 -28.56
N LYS A 574 -16.76 -41.77 -28.86
CA LYS A 574 -16.67 -41.21 -30.20
C LYS A 574 -15.21 -41.01 -30.65
N LEU A 575 -14.34 -40.53 -29.76
CA LEU A 575 -12.92 -40.38 -30.04
C LEU A 575 -12.23 -41.74 -30.24
N ALA A 576 -12.63 -42.77 -29.49
CA ALA A 576 -12.12 -44.13 -29.66
C ALA A 576 -12.46 -44.71 -31.04
N GLN A 577 -13.63 -44.40 -31.61
CA GLN A 577 -14.02 -44.81 -32.97
C GLN A 577 -13.14 -44.20 -34.06
N PHE A 578 -12.62 -42.98 -33.85
CA PHE A 578 -11.72 -42.32 -34.79
C PHE A 578 -10.26 -42.80 -34.70
N LYS A 579 -9.92 -43.65 -33.72
CA LYS A 579 -8.54 -43.91 -33.25
C LYS A 579 -7.88 -45.20 -33.72
N GLY A 580 -8.48 -45.95 -34.65
CA GLY A 580 -7.93 -47.21 -35.18
C GLY A 580 -6.61 -47.12 -35.97
N GLY A 581 -5.67 -46.22 -35.63
CA GLY A 581 -4.37 -46.15 -36.32
C GLY A 581 -3.42 -44.99 -35.97
N GLN A 582 -3.18 -44.66 -34.70
CA GLN A 582 -2.04 -43.77 -34.38
C GLN A 582 -0.70 -44.52 -34.51
N PRO A 583 0.25 -44.05 -35.35
CA PRO A 583 1.58 -44.66 -35.45
C PRO A 583 2.43 -44.36 -34.20
N ILE A 584 3.05 -45.41 -33.65
CA ILE A 584 3.88 -45.32 -32.44
C ILE A 584 5.21 -44.63 -32.77
N ARG A 585 5.57 -43.59 -32.00
CA ARG A 585 6.89 -42.93 -32.09
C ARG A 585 7.96 -43.89 -31.52
N LYS A 586 9.06 -44.13 -32.25
CA LYS A 586 10.13 -45.05 -31.84
C LYS A 586 11.08 -44.49 -30.76
N ASP A 587 10.94 -43.21 -30.41
CA ASP A 587 11.94 -42.47 -29.62
C ASP A 587 11.55 -42.26 -28.12
N GLY A 588 10.61 -43.04 -27.58
CA GLY A 588 10.10 -42.94 -26.19
C GLY A 588 10.53 -44.08 -25.25
N PRO A 589 10.33 -43.96 -23.92
CA PRO A 589 10.61 -45.03 -22.95
C PRO A 589 9.81 -46.31 -23.25
N GLN A 590 10.40 -47.49 -23.02
CA GLN A 590 9.76 -48.79 -23.34
C GLN A 590 8.43 -49.04 -22.57
N THR A 591 8.17 -48.30 -21.49
CA THR A 591 6.90 -48.33 -20.74
C THR A 591 5.72 -47.71 -21.50
N HIS A 592 5.95 -46.91 -22.55
CA HIS A 592 4.88 -46.32 -23.36
C HIS A 592 4.21 -47.30 -24.34
N PHE A 593 4.80 -48.47 -24.58
CA PHE A 593 4.23 -49.47 -25.51
C PHE A 593 2.96 -50.13 -24.95
N SER A 594 2.74 -50.15 -23.63
CA SER A 594 1.51 -50.67 -23.00
C SER A 594 0.33 -49.69 -23.02
N LYS A 595 0.53 -48.43 -23.46
CA LYS A 595 -0.50 -47.39 -23.58
C LYS A 595 -1.16 -47.33 -24.97
N ALA A 596 -0.98 -48.37 -25.77
CA ALA A 596 -1.57 -48.47 -27.11
C ALA A 596 -3.10 -48.60 -27.01
N GLY A 597 -3.83 -47.57 -27.46
CA GLY A 597 -5.29 -47.63 -27.61
C GLY A 597 -6.08 -46.47 -26.99
N THR A 598 -5.50 -45.71 -26.07
CA THR A 598 -6.22 -44.59 -25.40
C THR A 598 -6.45 -43.42 -26.36
N PRO A 599 -7.69 -42.89 -26.54
CA PRO A 599 -7.97 -41.74 -27.40
C PRO A 599 -7.24 -40.46 -26.97
N THR A 600 -6.93 -39.59 -27.94
CA THR A 600 -6.33 -38.25 -27.76
C THR A 600 -7.36 -37.19 -28.15
N MET A 601 -7.10 -35.91 -27.90
CA MET A 601 -8.04 -34.77 -28.06
C MET A 601 -9.07 -34.63 -26.94
N GLY A 602 -8.80 -35.18 -25.77
CA GLY A 602 -9.60 -35.02 -24.56
C GLY A 602 -9.78 -33.56 -24.13
N GLY A 603 -8.83 -32.68 -24.48
CA GLY A 603 -8.93 -31.25 -24.24
C GLY A 603 -10.15 -30.60 -24.90
N SER A 604 -10.76 -31.20 -25.94
CA SER A 604 -12.03 -30.73 -26.50
C SER A 604 -13.16 -30.71 -25.45
N LEU A 605 -13.21 -31.68 -24.54
CA LEU A 605 -14.15 -31.71 -23.42
C LEU A 605 -13.91 -30.54 -22.48
N ILE A 606 -12.63 -30.29 -22.15
CA ILE A 606 -12.23 -29.22 -21.24
C ILE A 606 -12.68 -27.87 -21.82
N LEU A 607 -12.35 -27.58 -23.08
CA LEU A 607 -12.68 -26.29 -23.70
C LEU A 607 -14.18 -26.10 -23.87
N LEU A 608 -14.92 -27.15 -24.26
CA LEU A 608 -16.37 -27.09 -24.42
C LEU A 608 -17.06 -26.78 -23.08
N THR A 609 -16.69 -27.50 -22.03
CA THR A 609 -17.32 -27.38 -20.70
C THR A 609 -16.98 -26.05 -20.03
N ILE A 610 -15.74 -25.55 -20.16
CA ILE A 610 -15.37 -24.20 -19.74
C ILE A 610 -16.22 -23.17 -20.49
N THR A 611 -16.27 -23.25 -21.82
CA THR A 611 -17.00 -22.26 -22.64
C THR A 611 -18.47 -22.19 -22.26
N LEU A 612 -19.16 -23.34 -22.16
CA LEU A 612 -20.57 -23.39 -21.78
C LEU A 612 -20.80 -22.83 -20.37
N SER A 613 -19.95 -23.21 -19.41
CA SER A 613 -20.07 -22.73 -18.04
C SER A 613 -19.84 -21.22 -17.92
N VAL A 614 -18.81 -20.69 -18.58
CA VAL A 614 -18.52 -19.24 -18.58
C VAL A 614 -19.65 -18.45 -19.25
N LEU A 615 -20.20 -18.92 -20.36
CA LEU A 615 -21.32 -18.26 -21.03
C LEU A 615 -22.60 -18.22 -20.18
N MET A 616 -22.77 -19.19 -19.27
CA MET A 616 -23.91 -19.22 -18.35
C MET A 616 -23.75 -18.30 -17.14
N TRP A 617 -22.53 -18.18 -16.60
CA TRP A 617 -22.32 -17.59 -15.26
C TRP A 617 -21.50 -16.28 -15.24
N ALA A 618 -20.69 -16.01 -16.25
CA ALA A 618 -19.87 -14.79 -16.29
C ALA A 618 -20.69 -13.57 -16.78
N ASP A 619 -20.31 -12.37 -16.35
CA ASP A 619 -20.86 -11.14 -16.94
C ASP A 619 -20.28 -10.92 -18.35
N LEU A 620 -21.10 -11.20 -19.37
CA LEU A 620 -20.71 -11.07 -20.78
C LEU A 620 -20.52 -9.62 -21.25
N ARG A 621 -20.81 -8.62 -20.40
CA ARG A 621 -20.43 -7.22 -20.68
C ARG A 621 -18.94 -6.98 -20.43
N ASN A 622 -18.28 -7.89 -19.70
CA ASN A 622 -16.88 -7.76 -19.34
C ASN A 622 -15.97 -8.14 -20.52
N ARG A 623 -15.13 -7.18 -20.94
CA ARG A 623 -14.17 -7.35 -22.04
C ARG A 623 -13.11 -8.43 -21.77
N TYR A 624 -12.70 -8.62 -20.52
CA TYR A 624 -11.68 -9.61 -20.17
C TYR A 624 -12.21 -11.04 -20.32
N VAL A 625 -13.50 -11.25 -20.07
CA VAL A 625 -14.15 -12.56 -20.28
C VAL A 625 -14.05 -12.96 -21.74
N TRP A 626 -14.43 -12.06 -22.65
CA TRP A 626 -14.36 -12.31 -24.10
C TRP A 626 -12.93 -12.50 -24.58
N LEU A 627 -11.98 -11.69 -24.11
CA LEU A 627 -10.58 -11.84 -24.48
C LEU A 627 -10.05 -13.23 -24.10
N VAL A 628 -10.26 -13.66 -22.86
CA VAL A 628 -9.76 -14.95 -22.37
C VAL A 628 -10.45 -16.11 -23.11
N LEU A 629 -11.76 -16.03 -23.37
CA LEU A 629 -12.46 -17.02 -24.19
C LEU A 629 -11.94 -17.06 -25.63
N ALA A 630 -11.68 -15.91 -26.25
CA ALA A 630 -11.13 -15.83 -27.60
C ALA A 630 -9.73 -16.46 -27.67
N VAL A 631 -8.85 -16.13 -26.71
CA VAL A 631 -7.52 -16.76 -26.60
C VAL A 631 -7.65 -18.28 -26.44
N MET A 632 -8.52 -18.74 -25.53
CA MET A 632 -8.77 -20.17 -25.31
C MET A 632 -9.19 -20.89 -26.59
N LEU A 633 -10.16 -20.33 -27.32
CA LEU A 633 -10.70 -20.94 -28.54
C LEU A 633 -9.69 -20.87 -29.70
N CYS A 634 -8.96 -19.78 -29.87
CA CYS A 634 -7.95 -19.65 -30.91
C CYS A 634 -6.77 -20.61 -30.71
N PHE A 635 -6.22 -20.69 -29.49
CA PHE A 635 -5.15 -21.64 -29.18
C PHE A 635 -5.64 -23.09 -29.19
N GLY A 636 -6.88 -23.32 -28.76
CA GLY A 636 -7.56 -24.60 -28.88
C GLY A 636 -7.72 -25.03 -30.34
N ALA A 637 -8.09 -24.11 -31.24
CA ALA A 637 -8.20 -24.40 -32.67
C ALA A 637 -6.85 -24.78 -33.31
N ILE A 638 -5.76 -24.13 -32.89
CA ILE A 638 -4.39 -24.51 -33.32
C ILE A 638 -4.09 -25.95 -32.89
N GLY A 639 -4.33 -26.27 -31.61
CA GLY A 639 -4.08 -27.61 -31.08
C GLY A 639 -4.99 -28.68 -31.68
N TRP A 640 -6.26 -28.35 -31.91
CA TRP A 640 -7.22 -29.21 -32.61
C TRP A 640 -6.75 -29.52 -34.03
N TYR A 641 -6.28 -28.52 -34.77
CA TYR A 641 -5.78 -28.71 -36.13
C TYR A 641 -4.53 -29.59 -36.16
N ASP A 642 -3.63 -29.41 -35.19
CA ASP A 642 -2.44 -30.26 -35.01
C ASP A 642 -2.82 -31.72 -34.70
N ASP A 643 -3.69 -31.94 -33.72
CA ASP A 643 -4.16 -33.28 -33.35
C ASP A 643 -4.94 -33.95 -34.50
N TRP A 644 -5.73 -33.19 -35.25
CA TRP A 644 -6.46 -33.67 -36.41
C TRP A 644 -5.51 -34.12 -37.53
N ILE A 645 -4.42 -33.39 -37.80
CA ILE A 645 -3.38 -33.80 -38.75
C ILE A 645 -2.75 -35.12 -38.30
N LYS A 646 -2.39 -35.25 -37.02
CA LYS A 646 -1.80 -36.47 -36.46
C LYS A 646 -2.69 -37.69 -36.66
N ILE A 647 -4.01 -37.52 -36.54
CA ILE A 647 -5.00 -38.61 -36.67
C ILE A 647 -5.34 -38.91 -38.13
N VAL A 648 -5.74 -37.90 -38.91
CA VAL A 648 -6.29 -38.09 -40.26
C VAL A 648 -5.18 -38.31 -41.30
N ARG A 649 -4.09 -37.56 -41.21
CA ARG A 649 -2.97 -37.69 -42.16
C ARG A 649 -1.94 -38.73 -41.74
N ARG A 650 -2.09 -39.34 -40.55
CA ARG A 650 -1.17 -40.31 -39.94
C ARG A 650 0.29 -39.83 -39.90
N ASP A 651 0.49 -38.52 -39.82
CA ASP A 651 1.81 -37.92 -39.66
C ASP A 651 2.11 -37.76 -38.16
N PRO A 652 3.06 -38.53 -37.59
CA PRO A 652 3.38 -38.46 -36.17
C PRO A 652 3.97 -37.10 -35.74
N ASN A 653 4.34 -36.23 -36.68
CA ASN A 653 4.91 -34.92 -36.39
C ASN A 653 3.87 -33.79 -36.29
N GLY A 654 2.62 -34.03 -36.70
CA GLY A 654 1.55 -33.02 -36.65
C GLY A 654 1.81 -31.78 -37.51
N LEU A 655 1.33 -30.62 -37.06
CA LEU A 655 1.57 -29.34 -37.73
C LEU A 655 3.06 -28.98 -37.61
N LYS A 656 3.67 -28.57 -38.72
CA LYS A 656 5.07 -28.09 -38.71
C LYS A 656 5.23 -26.99 -37.66
N SER A 657 6.20 -27.17 -36.76
CA SER A 657 6.44 -26.28 -35.60
C SER A 657 6.44 -24.78 -35.93
N ARG A 658 7.02 -24.38 -37.09
CA ARG A 658 7.01 -22.98 -37.56
C ARG A 658 5.61 -22.38 -37.74
N TRP A 659 4.66 -23.16 -38.26
CA TRP A 659 3.28 -22.70 -38.49
C TRP A 659 2.50 -22.66 -37.18
N LYS A 660 2.75 -23.63 -36.30
CA LYS A 660 2.19 -23.65 -34.95
C LYS A 660 2.60 -22.40 -34.16
N TYR A 661 3.90 -22.11 -34.12
CA TYR A 661 4.43 -20.90 -33.46
C TYR A 661 3.96 -19.60 -34.12
N LEU A 662 3.86 -19.55 -35.46
CA LEU A 662 3.37 -18.36 -36.16
C LEU A 662 1.92 -18.03 -35.78
N LEU A 663 1.03 -19.03 -35.79
CA LEU A 663 -0.37 -18.83 -35.41
C LEU A 663 -0.51 -18.43 -33.94
N GLN A 664 0.19 -19.09 -33.03
CA GLN A 664 0.25 -18.69 -31.63
C GLN A 664 0.73 -17.24 -31.49
N SER A 665 1.69 -16.84 -32.32
CA SER A 665 2.22 -15.48 -32.25
C SER A 665 1.26 -14.42 -32.74
N ILE A 666 0.51 -14.71 -33.81
CA ILE A 666 -0.54 -13.81 -34.30
C ILE A 666 -1.59 -13.58 -33.21
N PHE A 667 -2.12 -14.64 -32.60
CA PHE A 667 -3.16 -14.49 -31.56
C PHE A 667 -2.61 -13.91 -30.26
N GLY A 668 -1.39 -14.28 -29.85
CA GLY A 668 -0.73 -13.73 -28.66
C GLY A 668 -0.47 -12.23 -28.78
N LEU A 669 0.02 -11.77 -29.94
CA LEU A 669 0.23 -10.34 -30.21
C LEU A 669 -1.10 -9.59 -30.29
N ALA A 670 -2.12 -10.17 -30.94
CA ALA A 670 -3.45 -9.57 -31.01
C ALA A 670 -4.07 -9.38 -29.61
N ALA A 671 -3.92 -10.37 -28.72
CA ALA A 671 -4.36 -10.27 -27.34
C ALA A 671 -3.59 -9.18 -26.56
N GLY A 672 -2.26 -9.11 -26.72
CA GLY A 672 -1.43 -8.05 -26.12
C GLY A 672 -1.80 -6.64 -26.60
N LEU A 673 -2.05 -6.48 -27.91
CA LEU A 673 -2.51 -5.21 -28.50
C LEU A 673 -3.90 -4.83 -27.98
N PHE A 674 -4.83 -5.78 -27.91
CA PHE A 674 -6.16 -5.53 -27.37
C PHE A 674 -6.10 -5.05 -25.91
N LEU A 675 -5.29 -5.70 -25.08
CA LEU A 675 -5.07 -5.28 -23.69
C LEU A 675 -4.47 -3.87 -23.60
N PHE A 676 -3.52 -3.56 -24.49
CA PHE A 676 -2.90 -2.24 -24.53
C PHE A 676 -3.90 -1.13 -24.90
N TYR A 677 -4.66 -1.31 -25.99
CA TYR A 677 -5.59 -0.29 -26.48
C TYR A 677 -6.85 -0.12 -25.64
N THR A 678 -7.24 -1.14 -24.88
CA THR A 678 -8.43 -1.07 -24.03
C THR A 678 -8.11 -0.68 -22.59
N ALA A 679 -6.84 -0.51 -22.20
CA ALA A 679 -6.47 -0.16 -20.84
C ALA A 679 -7.09 1.19 -20.41
N ASP A 680 -7.80 1.16 -19.28
CA ASP A 680 -8.58 2.25 -18.70
C ASP A 680 -7.96 2.83 -17.42
N VAL A 681 -6.98 2.13 -16.84
CA VAL A 681 -6.21 2.58 -15.67
C VAL A 681 -4.70 2.38 -15.90
N PRO A 682 -3.82 3.27 -15.40
CA PRO A 682 -2.37 3.12 -15.53
C PRO A 682 -1.84 1.79 -14.95
N ALA A 683 -2.48 1.30 -13.88
CA ALA A 683 -2.13 0.05 -13.23
C ALA A 683 -2.23 -1.16 -14.18
N ALA A 684 -3.09 -1.11 -15.20
CA ALA A 684 -3.26 -2.19 -16.17
C ALA A 684 -2.07 -2.34 -17.14
N LEU A 685 -1.24 -1.30 -17.29
CA LEU A 685 -0.07 -1.28 -18.18
C LEU A 685 1.27 -1.31 -17.43
N THR A 686 1.22 -1.34 -16.10
CA THR A 686 2.41 -1.30 -15.26
C THR A 686 2.90 -2.71 -14.97
N PHE A 687 4.21 -2.92 -15.04
CA PHE A 687 4.85 -4.17 -14.65
C PHE A 687 5.33 -4.09 -13.21
N TYR A 688 4.86 -5.02 -12.39
CA TYR A 688 5.12 -5.05 -10.96
C TYR A 688 6.12 -6.17 -10.65
N ILE A 689 7.14 -5.84 -9.86
CA ILE A 689 8.05 -6.83 -9.30
C ILE A 689 7.52 -7.21 -7.91
N PRO A 690 7.12 -8.48 -7.67
CA PRO A 690 6.69 -8.92 -6.35
C PRO A 690 7.75 -8.61 -5.28
N MET A 691 7.30 -8.28 -4.06
CA MET A 691 8.12 -7.96 -2.88
C MET A 691 8.84 -6.60 -2.86
N PHE A 692 8.78 -5.80 -3.93
CA PHE A 692 9.37 -4.45 -3.96
C PHE A 692 8.28 -3.38 -4.12
N LYS A 693 8.02 -2.60 -3.05
CA LYS A 693 6.94 -1.59 -3.00
C LYS A 693 7.14 -0.40 -3.95
N SER A 694 8.37 -0.08 -4.31
CA SER A 694 8.74 1.11 -5.09
C SER A 694 9.07 0.82 -6.56
N VAL A 695 9.16 -0.45 -6.96
CA VAL A 695 9.58 -0.83 -8.32
C VAL A 695 8.35 -1.17 -9.17
N ALA A 696 7.73 -0.11 -9.69
CA ALA A 696 6.67 -0.17 -10.68
C ALA A 696 7.23 0.38 -12.00
N LEU A 697 7.35 -0.49 -13.02
CA LEU A 697 7.84 -0.09 -14.34
C LEU A 697 6.63 0.16 -15.25
N PRO A 698 6.24 1.43 -15.50
CA PRO A 698 5.20 1.73 -16.47
C PRO A 698 5.69 1.32 -17.86
N LEU A 699 5.14 0.24 -18.41
CA LEU A 699 5.54 -0.24 -19.72
C LEU A 699 4.80 0.53 -20.81
N ALA A 700 5.50 1.44 -21.48
CA ALA A 700 4.96 2.16 -22.63
C ALA A 700 4.89 1.24 -23.86
N GLY A 701 3.71 1.20 -24.51
CA GLY A 701 3.51 0.67 -25.85
C GLY A 701 4.05 -0.74 -26.09
N ILE A 702 5.11 -0.81 -26.89
CA ILE A 702 5.72 -2.06 -27.37
C ILE A 702 6.21 -2.95 -26.23
N GLY A 703 6.72 -2.36 -25.13
CA GLY A 703 7.22 -3.12 -23.99
C GLY A 703 6.12 -3.98 -23.35
N PHE A 704 4.93 -3.42 -23.18
CA PHE A 704 3.79 -4.15 -22.63
C PHE A 704 3.34 -5.30 -23.55
N VAL A 705 3.18 -5.02 -24.85
CA VAL A 705 2.73 -6.01 -25.84
C VAL A 705 3.72 -7.17 -25.94
N ALA A 706 5.03 -6.88 -25.86
CA ALA A 706 6.07 -7.90 -25.88
C ALA A 706 6.00 -8.82 -24.64
N ILE A 707 5.77 -8.26 -23.44
CA ILE A 707 5.59 -9.05 -22.23
C ILE A 707 4.32 -9.89 -22.30
N ALA A 708 3.19 -9.29 -22.69
CA ALA A 708 1.93 -10.02 -22.84
C ALA A 708 2.09 -11.20 -23.81
N TYR A 709 2.72 -10.97 -24.97
CA TYR A 709 3.06 -12.01 -25.94
C TYR A 709 3.90 -13.12 -25.32
N PHE A 710 5.00 -12.76 -24.64
CA PHE A 710 5.93 -13.72 -24.06
C PHE A 710 5.24 -14.62 -23.03
N TRP A 711 4.40 -14.07 -22.16
CA TRP A 711 3.68 -14.85 -21.15
C TRP A 711 2.61 -15.75 -21.77
N ILE A 712 1.79 -15.24 -22.70
CA ILE A 712 0.71 -16.01 -23.32
C ILE A 712 1.28 -17.17 -24.14
N VAL A 713 2.22 -16.89 -25.05
CA VAL A 713 2.80 -17.92 -25.92
C VAL A 713 3.76 -18.82 -25.15
N GLY A 714 4.52 -18.27 -24.20
CA GLY A 714 5.44 -19.03 -23.35
C GLY A 714 4.71 -20.07 -22.51
N PHE A 715 3.67 -19.69 -21.78
CA PHE A 715 2.90 -20.65 -20.97
C PHE A 715 2.08 -21.63 -21.81
N SER A 716 1.59 -21.23 -22.99
CA SER A 716 0.96 -22.15 -23.95
C SER A 716 1.89 -23.32 -24.31
N ASN A 717 3.16 -23.02 -24.60
CA ASN A 717 4.15 -24.05 -24.91
C ASN A 717 4.62 -24.81 -23.66
N ALA A 718 4.70 -24.16 -22.50
CA ALA A 718 5.15 -24.79 -21.27
C ALA A 718 4.19 -25.87 -20.77
N VAL A 719 2.88 -25.60 -20.78
CA VAL A 719 1.86 -26.60 -20.45
C VAL A 719 1.85 -27.73 -21.48
N ASN A 720 2.03 -27.42 -22.77
CA ASN A 720 2.10 -28.42 -23.84
C ASN A 720 3.31 -29.35 -23.73
N LEU A 721 4.45 -28.90 -23.22
CA LEU A 721 5.61 -29.78 -22.94
C LEU A 721 5.40 -30.67 -21.70
N THR A 722 4.48 -30.28 -20.82
CA THR A 722 4.18 -31.00 -19.57
C THR A 722 3.10 -32.08 -19.78
N ASP A 723 2.29 -31.97 -20.84
CA ASP A 723 1.25 -32.94 -21.21
C ASP A 723 1.86 -34.22 -21.85
N GLY A 724 2.68 -34.94 -21.08
CA GLY A 724 3.39 -36.17 -21.49
C GLY A 724 3.07 -37.42 -20.66
N LEU A 725 2.48 -37.25 -19.46
CA LEU A 725 2.07 -38.33 -18.54
C LEU A 725 0.63 -38.15 -18.08
N ASP A 726 -0.01 -39.26 -17.70
CA ASP A 726 -1.43 -39.34 -17.31
C ASP A 726 -1.70 -38.42 -16.12
N GLY A 727 -2.52 -37.37 -16.29
CA GLY A 727 -2.87 -36.45 -15.20
C GLY A 727 -1.77 -35.46 -14.77
N LEU A 728 -0.59 -35.47 -15.40
CA LEU A 728 0.53 -34.61 -14.97
C LEU A 728 0.25 -33.12 -15.22
N ALA A 729 -0.29 -32.74 -16.39
CA ALA A 729 -0.48 -31.34 -16.74
C ALA A 729 -1.76 -30.71 -16.17
N ILE A 730 -2.85 -31.49 -16.08
CA ILE A 730 -4.16 -30.91 -15.76
C ILE A 730 -4.29 -30.47 -14.30
N MET A 731 -3.75 -31.22 -13.33
CA MET A 731 -3.85 -30.82 -11.91
C MET A 731 -3.04 -29.58 -11.56
N PRO A 732 -1.77 -29.45 -11.98
CA PRO A 732 -1.05 -28.19 -11.84
C PRO A 732 -1.79 -27.02 -12.51
N THR A 733 -2.45 -27.25 -13.65
CA THR A 733 -3.28 -26.22 -14.31
C THR A 733 -4.45 -25.80 -13.42
N VAL A 734 -5.17 -26.75 -12.83
CA VAL A 734 -6.28 -26.49 -11.89
C VAL A 734 -5.79 -25.69 -10.69
N LEU A 735 -4.69 -26.09 -10.07
CA LEU A 735 -4.13 -25.42 -8.89
C LEU A 735 -3.70 -23.98 -9.20
N VAL A 736 -3.01 -23.77 -10.32
CA VAL A 736 -2.59 -22.44 -10.77
C VAL A 736 -3.79 -21.57 -11.16
N ALA A 737 -4.80 -22.13 -11.83
CA ALA A 737 -6.04 -21.41 -12.15
C ALA A 737 -6.77 -20.95 -10.88
N CYS A 738 -6.91 -21.84 -9.88
CA CYS A 738 -7.52 -21.47 -8.59
C CYS A 738 -6.76 -20.33 -7.91
N ALA A 739 -5.43 -20.39 -7.89
CA ALA A 739 -4.59 -19.35 -7.30
C ALA A 739 -4.71 -18.01 -8.04
N LEU A 740 -4.65 -18.02 -9.38
CA LEU A 740 -4.93 -16.85 -10.21
C LEU A 740 -6.36 -16.33 -10.01
N GLY A 741 -7.32 -17.21 -9.73
CA GLY A 741 -8.68 -16.82 -9.33
C GLY A 741 -8.70 -16.00 -8.04
N VAL A 742 -7.91 -16.37 -7.03
CA VAL A 742 -7.75 -15.56 -5.80
C VAL A 742 -7.17 -14.18 -6.12
N PHE A 743 -6.14 -14.10 -6.97
CA PHE A 743 -5.58 -12.83 -7.40
C PHE A 743 -6.55 -11.98 -8.22
N ALA A 744 -7.32 -12.59 -9.12
CA ALA A 744 -8.36 -11.92 -9.90
C ALA A 744 -9.45 -11.33 -8.99
N TYR A 745 -9.89 -12.10 -7.99
CA TYR A 745 -10.85 -11.63 -6.99
C TYR A 745 -10.32 -10.44 -6.21
N ALA A 746 -9.09 -10.55 -5.69
CA ALA A 746 -8.48 -9.51 -4.89
C ALA A 746 -8.22 -8.22 -5.71
N SER A 747 -7.72 -8.35 -6.94
CA SER A 747 -7.40 -7.20 -7.81
C SER A 747 -8.65 -6.48 -8.35
N GLY A 748 -9.77 -7.21 -8.44
CA GLY A 748 -11.07 -6.68 -8.86
C GLY A 748 -11.94 -6.14 -7.72
N ASN A 749 -11.48 -6.21 -6.47
CA ASN A 749 -12.22 -5.72 -5.30
C ASN A 749 -11.45 -4.57 -4.63
N VAL A 750 -12.03 -3.36 -4.62
CA VAL A 750 -11.41 -2.14 -4.05
C VAL A 750 -10.88 -2.35 -2.63
N VAL A 751 -11.66 -3.04 -1.79
CA VAL A 751 -11.31 -3.22 -0.37
C VAL A 751 -10.09 -4.11 -0.24
N PHE A 752 -10.09 -5.26 -0.91
CA PHE A 752 -8.95 -6.18 -0.88
C PHE A 752 -7.73 -5.61 -1.61
N ALA A 753 -7.92 -4.91 -2.73
CA ALA A 753 -6.84 -4.27 -3.46
C ALA A 753 -6.09 -3.26 -2.60
N ASN A 754 -6.84 -2.38 -1.91
CA ASN A 754 -6.27 -1.41 -0.98
C ASN A 754 -5.66 -2.07 0.27
N TYR A 755 -6.31 -3.08 0.83
CA TYR A 755 -5.80 -3.78 2.01
C TYR A 755 -4.51 -4.55 1.75
N LEU A 756 -4.43 -5.25 0.61
CA LEU A 756 -3.28 -6.06 0.20
C LEU A 756 -2.23 -5.28 -0.60
N GLN A 757 -2.48 -3.99 -0.87
CA GLN A 757 -1.61 -3.13 -1.68
C GLN A 757 -1.29 -3.75 -3.05
N ILE A 758 -2.30 -4.35 -3.69
CA ILE A 758 -2.19 -4.90 -5.05
C ILE A 758 -2.85 -3.94 -6.06
N PRO A 759 -2.37 -3.91 -7.32
CA PRO A 759 -2.94 -3.03 -8.33
C PRO A 759 -4.42 -3.33 -8.54
N GLN A 760 -5.25 -2.29 -8.43
CA GLN A 760 -6.67 -2.40 -8.74
C GLN A 760 -6.86 -2.41 -10.26
N ILE A 761 -7.56 -3.43 -10.75
CA ILE A 761 -7.83 -3.60 -12.18
C ILE A 761 -9.33 -3.79 -12.35
N PRO A 762 -10.05 -2.71 -12.71
CA PRO A 762 -11.51 -2.74 -12.82
C PRO A 762 -11.99 -3.86 -13.74
N GLY A 763 -12.90 -4.69 -13.25
CA GLY A 763 -13.46 -5.82 -14.00
C GLY A 763 -12.61 -7.09 -14.02
N ALA A 764 -11.37 -7.10 -13.49
CA ALA A 764 -10.57 -8.34 -13.41
C ALA A 764 -11.24 -9.42 -12.53
N GLY A 765 -12.11 -9.02 -11.59
CA GLY A 765 -12.84 -9.94 -10.70
C GLY A 765 -13.75 -10.95 -11.43
N GLU A 766 -14.23 -10.67 -12.64
CA GLU A 766 -15.03 -11.65 -13.41
C GLU A 766 -14.18 -12.82 -13.92
N LEU A 767 -12.84 -12.70 -13.97
CA LEU A 767 -11.96 -13.81 -14.34
C LEU A 767 -12.00 -14.97 -13.34
N VAL A 768 -12.47 -14.72 -12.11
CA VAL A 768 -12.72 -15.76 -11.10
C VAL A 768 -13.66 -16.84 -11.64
N ILE A 769 -14.66 -16.45 -12.44
CA ILE A 769 -15.63 -17.38 -13.04
C ILE A 769 -14.92 -18.33 -14.03
N ILE A 770 -13.99 -17.80 -14.83
CA ILE A 770 -13.20 -18.59 -15.77
C ILE A 770 -12.25 -19.53 -15.02
N CYS A 771 -11.54 -19.04 -14.00
CA CYS A 771 -10.68 -19.86 -13.16
C CYS A 771 -11.45 -21.01 -12.49
N ALA A 772 -12.64 -20.73 -11.97
CA ALA A 772 -13.50 -21.73 -11.36
C ALA A 772 -14.03 -22.75 -12.38
N ALA A 773 -14.41 -22.29 -13.58
CA ALA A 773 -14.78 -23.18 -14.68
C ALA A 773 -13.62 -24.10 -15.12
N ILE A 774 -12.38 -23.57 -15.18
CA ILE A 774 -11.16 -24.38 -15.44
C ILE A 774 -10.98 -25.42 -14.35
N ALA A 775 -11.16 -25.04 -13.07
CA ALA A 775 -11.05 -25.98 -11.96
C ALA A 775 -12.08 -27.12 -12.08
N GLY A 776 -13.34 -26.77 -12.32
CA GLY A 776 -14.42 -27.75 -12.52
C GLY A 776 -14.20 -28.67 -13.71
N ALA A 777 -13.91 -28.11 -14.88
CA ALA A 777 -13.62 -28.87 -16.11
C ALA A 777 -12.36 -29.73 -15.97
N GLY A 778 -11.32 -29.21 -15.31
CA GLY A 778 -10.06 -29.90 -15.09
C GLY A 778 -10.21 -31.10 -14.15
N LEU A 779 -10.94 -30.95 -13.04
CA LEU A 779 -11.27 -32.07 -12.16
C LEU A 779 -12.15 -33.11 -12.86
N GLY A 780 -13.14 -32.67 -13.64
CA GLY A 780 -13.99 -33.55 -14.43
C GLY A 780 -13.24 -34.30 -15.53
N PHE A 781 -12.23 -33.68 -16.14
CA PHE A 781 -11.35 -34.33 -17.10
C PHE A 781 -10.38 -35.29 -16.42
N LEU A 782 -9.81 -34.88 -15.28
CA LEU A 782 -8.90 -35.70 -14.49
C LEU A 782 -9.53 -37.06 -14.13
N TRP A 783 -10.83 -37.10 -13.84
CA TRP A 783 -11.59 -38.34 -13.62
C TRP A 783 -11.38 -39.39 -14.74
N PHE A 784 -11.18 -38.94 -15.98
CA PHE A 784 -10.94 -39.82 -17.13
C PHE A 784 -9.46 -39.91 -17.53
N ASN A 785 -8.60 -39.07 -16.97
CA ASN A 785 -7.20 -38.92 -17.37
C ASN A 785 -6.20 -39.42 -16.30
N THR A 786 -6.64 -39.73 -15.08
CA THR A 786 -5.80 -40.41 -14.08
C THR A 786 -5.33 -41.77 -14.56
N TYR A 787 -4.11 -42.17 -14.17
CA TYR A 787 -3.52 -43.45 -14.54
C TYR A 787 -4.37 -44.66 -14.09
N PRO A 788 -4.63 -45.63 -14.97
CA PRO A 788 -4.38 -45.62 -16.42
C PRO A 788 -5.41 -44.76 -17.18
N ALA A 789 -4.96 -43.82 -18.01
CA ALA A 789 -5.83 -42.86 -18.68
C ALA A 789 -6.79 -43.50 -19.70
N MET A 790 -8.06 -43.05 -19.67
CA MET A 790 -9.07 -43.36 -20.70
C MET A 790 -9.08 -42.36 -21.85
N VAL A 791 -8.50 -41.16 -21.66
CA VAL A 791 -8.32 -40.16 -22.71
C VAL A 791 -7.12 -39.26 -22.39
N PHE A 792 -6.37 -38.88 -23.42
CA PHE A 792 -5.28 -37.90 -23.34
C PHE A 792 -5.73 -36.51 -23.73
N MET A 793 -5.18 -35.49 -23.07
CA MET A 793 -5.55 -34.10 -23.24
C MET A 793 -5.23 -33.60 -24.65
N GLY A 794 -4.01 -33.83 -25.14
CA GLY A 794 -3.59 -33.47 -26.49
C GLY A 794 -3.33 -31.98 -26.66
N ASP A 795 -2.81 -31.60 -27.82
CA ASP A 795 -2.38 -30.22 -28.09
C ASP A 795 -3.55 -29.24 -28.01
N ILE A 796 -4.78 -29.67 -28.33
CA ILE A 796 -6.01 -28.85 -28.17
C ILE A 796 -6.17 -28.31 -26.76
N GLY A 797 -5.98 -29.15 -25.74
CA GLY A 797 -6.14 -28.74 -24.35
C GLY A 797 -4.93 -27.99 -23.84
N ALA A 798 -3.72 -28.51 -24.10
CA ALA A 798 -2.52 -28.04 -23.45
C ALA A 798 -2.11 -26.64 -23.91
N LEU A 799 -2.23 -26.36 -25.22
CA LEU A 799 -1.96 -25.02 -25.75
C LEU A 799 -2.96 -23.99 -25.24
N ALA A 800 -4.24 -24.35 -25.20
CA ALA A 800 -5.32 -23.46 -24.80
C ALA A 800 -5.23 -23.10 -23.32
N LEU A 801 -5.09 -24.08 -22.43
CA LEU A 801 -5.01 -23.82 -20.99
C LEU A 801 -3.76 -23.03 -20.62
N GLY A 802 -2.60 -23.34 -21.21
CA GLY A 802 -1.39 -22.55 -20.99
C GLY A 802 -1.55 -21.08 -21.44
N ALA A 803 -2.16 -20.83 -22.61
CA ALA A 803 -2.43 -19.48 -23.09
C ALA A 803 -3.41 -18.72 -22.19
N VAL A 804 -4.45 -19.40 -21.68
CA VAL A 804 -5.42 -18.82 -20.75
C VAL A 804 -4.76 -18.43 -19.42
N LEU A 805 -3.96 -19.31 -18.82
CA LEU A 805 -3.24 -19.00 -17.58
C LEU A 805 -2.30 -17.79 -17.77
N GLY A 806 -1.55 -17.77 -18.88
CA GLY A 806 -0.69 -16.64 -19.24
C GLY A 806 -1.49 -15.34 -19.40
N THR A 807 -2.65 -15.39 -20.07
CA THR A 807 -3.52 -14.22 -20.27
C THR A 807 -4.09 -13.69 -18.96
N ILE A 808 -4.57 -14.57 -18.07
CA ILE A 808 -5.12 -14.16 -16.77
C ILE A 808 -4.02 -13.57 -15.89
N ALA A 809 -2.82 -14.15 -15.88
CA ALA A 809 -1.68 -13.58 -15.14
C ALA A 809 -1.27 -12.21 -15.64
N VAL A 810 -1.28 -12.00 -16.97
CA VAL A 810 -1.09 -10.68 -17.56
C VAL A 810 -2.22 -9.75 -17.10
N ILE A 811 -3.50 -10.10 -17.23
CA ILE A 811 -4.59 -9.20 -16.81
C ILE A 811 -4.50 -8.84 -15.32
N THR A 812 -4.17 -9.79 -14.45
CA THR A 812 -4.10 -9.61 -12.98
C THR A 812 -2.77 -9.07 -12.47
N ARG A 813 -1.81 -8.77 -13.36
CA ARG A 813 -0.45 -8.30 -13.02
C ARG A 813 0.32 -9.27 -12.11
N GLN A 814 0.13 -10.56 -12.35
CA GLN A 814 0.77 -11.65 -11.62
C GLN A 814 1.68 -12.47 -12.54
N GLU A 815 2.34 -11.82 -13.49
CA GLU A 815 3.22 -12.46 -14.47
C GLU A 815 4.36 -13.24 -13.78
N LEU A 816 5.07 -12.59 -12.86
CA LEU A 816 6.18 -13.22 -12.13
C LEU A 816 5.69 -14.25 -11.11
N VAL A 817 4.54 -14.00 -10.47
CA VAL A 817 3.95 -14.96 -9.54
C VAL A 817 3.50 -16.23 -10.28
N LEU A 818 3.01 -16.11 -11.53
CA LEU A 818 2.70 -17.26 -12.37
C LEU A 818 3.93 -18.12 -12.68
N VAL A 819 5.12 -17.53 -12.84
CA VAL A 819 6.38 -18.31 -13.01
C VAL A 819 6.66 -19.18 -11.78
N ILE A 820 6.37 -18.65 -10.58
CA ILE A 820 6.52 -19.40 -9.32
C ILE A 820 5.45 -20.49 -9.23
N MET A 821 4.17 -20.12 -9.31
CA MET A 821 3.03 -21.04 -9.16
C MET A 821 3.04 -22.14 -10.23
N GLY A 822 3.38 -21.78 -11.47
CA GLY A 822 3.54 -22.67 -12.60
C GLY A 822 4.93 -23.30 -12.72
N GLY A 823 5.72 -23.30 -11.64
CA GLY A 823 7.13 -23.71 -11.68
C GLY A 823 7.35 -25.12 -12.20
N VAL A 824 6.39 -26.05 -12.06
CA VAL A 824 6.47 -27.37 -12.71
C VAL A 824 6.51 -27.25 -14.25
N PHE A 825 5.63 -26.43 -14.85
CA PHE A 825 5.64 -26.17 -16.29
C PHE A 825 6.94 -25.51 -16.74
N VAL A 826 7.46 -24.60 -15.92
CA VAL A 826 8.71 -23.90 -16.19
C VAL A 826 9.90 -24.86 -16.13
N ILE A 827 10.00 -25.71 -15.11
CA ILE A 827 11.07 -26.70 -14.95
C ILE A 827 11.04 -27.71 -16.11
N GLU A 828 9.86 -28.19 -16.50
CA GLU A 828 9.71 -29.07 -17.65
C GLU A 828 10.23 -28.41 -18.93
N THR A 829 9.87 -27.16 -19.17
CA THR A 829 10.31 -26.38 -20.33
C THR A 829 11.81 -26.12 -20.32
N LEU A 830 12.35 -25.66 -19.18
CA LEU A 830 13.77 -25.40 -19.00
C LEU A 830 14.60 -26.67 -19.18
N SER A 831 14.09 -27.82 -18.74
CA SER A 831 14.79 -29.09 -18.92
C SER A 831 15.03 -29.41 -20.39
N VAL A 832 14.03 -29.13 -21.25
CA VAL A 832 14.14 -29.31 -22.71
C VAL A 832 15.12 -28.30 -23.30
N MET A 833 15.01 -27.02 -22.92
CA MET A 833 15.90 -25.96 -23.41
C MET A 833 17.37 -26.25 -23.07
N ILE A 834 17.65 -26.61 -21.81
CA ILE A 834 18.99 -26.96 -21.32
C ILE A 834 19.52 -28.20 -22.06
N GLN A 835 18.68 -29.23 -22.22
CA GLN A 835 19.08 -30.45 -22.92
C GLN A 835 19.47 -30.17 -24.38
N VAL A 836 18.68 -29.38 -25.10
CA VAL A 836 18.93 -29.03 -26.50
C VAL A 836 20.16 -28.13 -26.62
N ALA A 837 20.32 -27.14 -25.74
CA ALA A 837 21.47 -26.25 -25.73
C ALA A 837 22.77 -27.02 -25.44
N SER A 838 22.78 -27.87 -24.42
CA SER A 838 23.93 -28.71 -24.08
C SER A 838 24.31 -29.65 -25.22
N PHE A 839 23.34 -30.29 -25.86
CA PHE A 839 23.63 -31.22 -26.97
C PHE A 839 24.18 -30.48 -28.20
N LYS A 840 23.67 -29.27 -28.51
CA LYS A 840 24.19 -28.45 -29.61
C LYS A 840 25.57 -27.87 -29.34
N LEU A 841 25.87 -27.49 -28.10
CA LEU A 841 27.13 -26.84 -27.72
C LEU A 841 28.25 -27.83 -27.35
N THR A 842 27.91 -28.93 -26.68
CA THR A 842 28.89 -29.86 -26.09
C THR A 842 28.79 -31.29 -26.61
N GLY A 843 27.73 -31.62 -27.35
CA GLY A 843 27.42 -32.99 -27.79
C GLY A 843 26.97 -33.93 -26.66
N LYS A 844 26.92 -33.47 -25.40
CA LYS A 844 26.58 -34.27 -24.23
C LYS A 844 25.16 -33.96 -23.74
N ARG A 845 24.47 -35.02 -23.27
CA ARG A 845 23.15 -34.94 -22.63
C ARG A 845 23.30 -34.62 -21.14
N VAL A 846 22.47 -33.71 -20.60
CA VAL A 846 22.46 -33.37 -19.16
C VAL A 846 21.52 -34.31 -18.41
N PHE A 847 20.31 -34.46 -18.91
CA PHE A 847 19.31 -35.40 -18.42
C PHE A 847 19.31 -36.67 -19.26
N ARG A 848 19.01 -37.83 -18.63
CA ARG A 848 18.76 -39.11 -19.32
C ARG A 848 17.79 -38.95 -20.50
N MET A 849 16.71 -38.21 -20.28
CA MET A 849 15.73 -37.78 -21.29
C MET A 849 15.11 -36.45 -20.84
N ALA A 850 14.71 -35.62 -21.79
CA ALA A 850 13.91 -34.42 -21.55
C ALA A 850 12.58 -34.58 -22.32
N PRO A 851 11.42 -34.13 -21.78
CA PRO A 851 11.25 -33.35 -20.54
C PRO A 851 11.57 -34.12 -19.23
N ILE A 852 11.63 -33.43 -18.10
CA ILE A 852 12.25 -33.95 -16.86
C ILE A 852 11.45 -35.10 -16.23
N HIS A 853 10.14 -35.21 -16.46
CA HIS A 853 9.38 -36.37 -15.98
C HIS A 853 9.91 -37.70 -16.56
N HIS A 854 10.27 -37.75 -17.84
CA HIS A 854 10.87 -38.94 -18.47
C HIS A 854 12.25 -39.28 -17.89
N HIS A 855 13.00 -38.28 -17.40
CA HIS A 855 14.24 -38.53 -16.67
C HIS A 855 14.00 -39.38 -15.43
N PHE A 856 12.92 -39.13 -14.69
CA PHE A 856 12.56 -39.88 -13.50
C PHE A 856 12.02 -41.28 -13.82
N GLU A 857 11.25 -41.43 -14.89
CA GLU A 857 10.83 -42.76 -15.38
C GLU A 857 12.04 -43.63 -15.74
N LEU A 858 13.02 -43.09 -16.47
CA LEU A 858 14.27 -43.80 -16.79
C LEU A 858 15.19 -44.00 -15.58
N LYS A 859 14.92 -43.34 -14.44
CA LYS A 859 15.54 -43.64 -13.14
C LYS A 859 14.82 -44.75 -12.37
N GLY A 860 13.74 -45.31 -12.92
CA GLY A 860 12.98 -46.42 -12.34
C GLY A 860 11.83 -45.97 -11.45
N TRP A 861 11.37 -44.72 -11.53
CA TRP A 861 10.19 -44.29 -10.78
C TRP A 861 8.90 -44.72 -11.51
N PRO A 862 7.94 -45.34 -10.81
CA PRO A 862 6.62 -45.61 -11.39
C PRO A 862 5.91 -44.31 -11.77
N GLU A 863 5.20 -44.31 -12.90
CA GLU A 863 4.50 -43.13 -13.42
C GLU A 863 3.56 -42.47 -12.38
N PRO A 864 2.66 -43.19 -11.68
CA PRO A 864 1.82 -42.60 -10.63
C PRO A 864 2.62 -41.88 -9.54
N ARG A 865 3.82 -42.37 -9.24
CA ARG A 865 4.72 -41.77 -8.23
C ARG A 865 5.31 -40.45 -8.74
N VAL A 866 5.65 -40.36 -10.03
CA VAL A 866 6.12 -39.11 -10.64
C VAL A 866 5.00 -38.07 -10.60
N ILE A 867 3.80 -38.46 -11.04
CA ILE A 867 2.62 -37.59 -11.11
C ILE A 867 2.30 -36.98 -9.74
N VAL A 868 2.10 -37.81 -8.71
CA VAL A 868 1.73 -37.34 -7.36
C VAL A 868 2.81 -36.44 -6.77
N ARG A 869 4.10 -36.72 -7.00
CA ARG A 869 5.20 -35.87 -6.51
C ARG A 869 5.18 -34.48 -7.17
N PHE A 870 4.92 -34.43 -8.47
CA PHE A 870 4.83 -33.17 -9.20
C PHE A 870 3.59 -32.37 -8.78
N TRP A 871 2.48 -33.04 -8.42
CA TRP A 871 1.33 -32.39 -7.82
C TRP A 871 1.66 -31.79 -6.45
N ILE A 872 2.36 -32.52 -5.57
CA ILE A 872 2.81 -32.00 -4.27
C ILE A 872 3.70 -30.76 -4.47
N ILE A 873 4.65 -30.82 -5.39
CA ILE A 873 5.51 -29.67 -5.73
C ILE A 873 4.66 -28.49 -6.23
N SER A 874 3.66 -28.74 -7.08
CA SER A 874 2.76 -27.69 -7.58
C SER A 874 1.95 -27.03 -6.46
N VAL A 875 1.45 -27.81 -5.49
CA VAL A 875 0.75 -27.27 -4.31
C VAL A 875 1.68 -26.36 -3.51
N VAL A 876 2.91 -26.79 -3.23
CA VAL A 876 3.90 -25.99 -2.49
C VAL A 876 4.20 -24.68 -3.23
N LEU A 877 4.45 -24.75 -4.53
CA LEU A 877 4.73 -23.57 -5.37
C LEU A 877 3.55 -22.60 -5.44
N VAL A 878 2.32 -23.11 -5.51
CA VAL A 878 1.10 -22.29 -5.45
C VAL A 878 0.96 -21.61 -4.09
N LEU A 879 1.22 -22.31 -2.98
CA LEU A 879 1.20 -21.71 -1.65
C LEU A 879 2.26 -20.61 -1.49
N ILE A 880 3.47 -20.83 -2.01
CA ILE A 880 4.53 -19.80 -2.06
C ILE A 880 4.05 -18.59 -2.88
N GLY A 881 3.44 -18.82 -4.05
CA GLY A 881 2.86 -17.75 -4.86
C GLY A 881 1.78 -16.97 -4.13
N LEU A 882 0.86 -17.64 -3.45
CA LEU A 882 -0.19 -17.00 -2.64
C LEU A 882 0.37 -16.24 -1.43
N ALA A 883 1.45 -16.73 -0.80
CA ALA A 883 2.10 -16.03 0.30
C ALA A 883 2.61 -14.63 -0.11
N THR A 884 2.92 -14.43 -1.40
CA THR A 884 3.31 -13.10 -1.91
C THR A 884 2.21 -12.04 -1.77
N LEU A 885 0.94 -12.42 -1.52
CA LEU A 885 -0.13 -11.47 -1.22
C LEU A 885 0.09 -10.70 0.10
N LYS A 886 0.76 -11.32 1.08
CA LYS A 886 0.93 -10.76 2.43
C LYS A 886 2.32 -10.15 2.65
N VAL A 887 3.31 -10.56 1.83
CA VAL A 887 4.72 -10.14 1.94
C VAL A 887 5.03 -8.95 1.00
N ARG A 888 3.99 -8.23 0.56
CA ARG A 888 4.14 -7.09 -0.36
C ARG A 888 4.47 -5.79 0.34
#